data_AF-A0AA88HEP0-F1
#
_entry.id   AF-A0AA88HEP0-F1
#
_cell.length_a   1.000
_cell.length_b   1.000
_cell.length_c   1.000
_cell.angle_alpha   90.00
_cell.angle_beta   90.00
_cell.angle_gamma   90.00
#
_symmetry.space_group_name_H-M   'P 1'
#
loop_
_entity.id
_entity.type
_entity.pdbx_description
1 polymer ?
#
loop_
_entity_poly.entity_id
_entity_poly.type
_entity_poly.pdbx_seq_one_letter_code
_entity_poly.pdbx_strand_id
1 'polypeptide(L)'
;MEQQLREQFSRVLLYEDKELQQKARSLIPVEILETLVESQIEVLVIDEKVKETDVCRKEVLLNCLLVWFKEDFFSWFDVPKCSNCDLNMYTVGLLTPLPEEFLYGAMRVEGYSCRCGAQFRFPRYNHPEKLLETRTGRCGEWANCFTLMCRALGYETRYVYDFTDHVWTEVYSEKEQRWLHCDPCEGVIDTPLMYEIGWGKSLNYIFAFSKDEVQDVTWRYSSNHGLLRSRRTRISEASLIKCLLNITHERLNTYEWEKKSLVLDRRVRELVEICLKRSLGMTRNKEEPVARWRGEWPAVKLASSSVCPLISSGHVWITNAIGTEGKYTIAYGCAENRYTVNGRDTGMSWEDGVFLSESIFRKEEKDWKMVYLARKSGTAFGKIAWKFKTETNEVNFRKVALKLPITIFEKGEATLSVLAADQTILEKKIKSSFTVIKKHFFITYFRITFENANIRVVNAEDSPLGGGPWTSHSGLCGMQGDYISMTKEFVEGDGQFVQTFGSKEKAFIHEWAHFRWGVFEEYGFPGDSRFPYFYFPPGRTEQVAVYSAKDDLDGVYQTIDGTTCTTSEAGVYEADCRFFPNEDNATSVSLMSFHYLPSALEFDDTLYHRKAVPSKQNQLCNYESVWETMMKNSEDFPSSSTVTKPTTFKIVKRISSPVIFAIFDAGLSTNPNADIEVIKSHLLSASESFIGKHFGFATYSSATTIKFDVRLPITYLEDSSAVGSALNSVTQSTDTSSTFSYPIDKAIRIVSDYGAPAGAVVYVIGHAGNDYRQGFLEPHVISLASENGIKIISQESGILTTANQLQRISNLTNGAHFQFSGAFSTEELDANLEGILAEFESVKQSLRVVVSEAVTTSQEFTLSFTVDALMTDELYFFVTGPRFGAGNVGTCSSKVADPTGVETDSILQANWGREGSQNVILASALTAFSGNWTVKTTCTTTSSFWVDVMLKTDNFDGVQIKLWSTAVSPENVTPPLRIFAKPMIGQFNAGNLKLKAHIRNVASIPVQPSQHFTINLEDDGFG
;
A
#
# COMPACT_ATOMS: atom_id res chain seq x y z
N MET A 1 -29.34 -1.82 -44.96
CA MET A 1 -28.58 -1.46 -43.75
C MET A 1 -29.22 -2.11 -42.52
N GLU A 2 -30.49 -1.85 -42.23
CA GLU A 2 -31.20 -2.49 -41.09
C GLU A 2 -31.05 -4.02 -41.06
N GLN A 3 -31.28 -4.71 -42.17
CA GLN A 3 -31.09 -6.16 -42.25
C GLN A 3 -29.67 -6.59 -41.83
N GLN A 4 -28.64 -5.89 -42.30
CA GLN A 4 -27.25 -6.17 -41.92
C GLN A 4 -27.02 -5.93 -40.42
N LEU A 5 -27.60 -4.87 -39.84
CA LEU A 5 -27.51 -4.62 -38.40
C LEU A 5 -28.16 -5.77 -37.59
N ARG A 6 -29.33 -6.25 -38.01
CA ARG A 6 -30.03 -7.35 -37.35
C ARG A 6 -29.28 -8.69 -37.48
N GLU A 7 -28.69 -8.96 -38.64
CA GLU A 7 -27.85 -10.14 -38.88
C GLU A 7 -26.60 -10.10 -37.99
N GLN A 8 -25.91 -8.96 -37.89
CA GLN A 8 -24.74 -8.82 -37.01
C GLN A 8 -25.12 -8.92 -35.53
N PHE A 9 -26.22 -8.30 -35.11
CA PHE A 9 -26.70 -8.40 -33.73
C PHE A 9 -27.02 -9.85 -33.35
N SER A 10 -27.66 -10.60 -34.25
CA SER A 10 -27.98 -12.02 -34.03
C SER A 10 -26.72 -12.88 -33.90
N ARG A 11 -25.65 -12.58 -34.65
CA ARG A 11 -24.37 -13.29 -34.57
C ARG A 11 -23.69 -13.11 -33.23
N VAL A 12 -23.73 -11.90 -32.65
CA VAL A 12 -23.11 -11.62 -31.35
C VAL A 12 -23.74 -12.41 -30.22
N LEU A 13 -25.03 -12.77 -30.33
CA LEU A 13 -25.70 -13.61 -29.33
C LEU A 13 -25.11 -15.02 -29.24
N LEU A 14 -24.40 -15.51 -30.26
CA LEU A 14 -23.67 -16.78 -30.18
C LEU A 14 -22.60 -16.77 -29.10
N TYR A 15 -22.01 -15.61 -28.79
CA TYR A 15 -21.01 -15.52 -27.72
C TYR A 15 -21.60 -15.78 -26.33
N GLU A 16 -22.94 -15.78 -26.17
CA GLU A 16 -23.62 -16.04 -24.90
C GLU A 16 -23.89 -17.54 -24.65
N ASP A 17 -23.59 -18.40 -25.62
CA ASP A 17 -23.64 -19.85 -25.46
C ASP A 17 -22.64 -20.29 -24.38
N LYS A 18 -23.14 -20.99 -23.36
CA LYS A 18 -22.36 -21.40 -22.17
C LYS A 18 -21.36 -22.49 -22.47
N GLU A 19 -21.70 -23.45 -23.32
CA GLU A 19 -20.79 -24.53 -23.70
C GLU A 19 -19.64 -23.96 -24.54
N LEU A 20 -19.97 -23.04 -25.45
CA LEU A 20 -18.98 -22.35 -26.26
C LEU A 20 -18.04 -21.46 -25.42
N GLN A 21 -18.57 -20.72 -24.44
CA GLN A 21 -17.76 -19.95 -23.49
C GLN A 21 -16.85 -20.87 -22.67
N GLN A 22 -17.33 -22.01 -22.21
CA GLN A 22 -16.53 -22.98 -21.46
C GLN A 22 -15.41 -23.57 -22.32
N LYS A 23 -15.71 -23.94 -23.58
CA LYS A 23 -14.71 -24.41 -24.55
C LYS A 23 -13.63 -23.34 -24.78
N ALA A 24 -14.03 -22.08 -25.01
CA ALA A 24 -13.09 -20.97 -25.15
C ALA A 24 -12.24 -20.77 -23.89
N ARG A 25 -12.85 -20.74 -22.70
CA ARG A 25 -12.15 -20.55 -21.42
C ARG A 25 -11.13 -21.66 -21.14
N SER A 26 -11.44 -22.91 -21.50
CA SER A 26 -10.52 -24.05 -21.34
C SER A 26 -9.23 -23.93 -22.15
N LEU A 27 -9.22 -23.13 -23.21
CA LEU A 27 -8.06 -22.91 -24.07
C LEU A 27 -7.23 -21.71 -23.62
N ILE A 28 -7.79 -20.81 -22.80
CA ILE A 28 -7.09 -19.65 -22.29
C ILE A 28 -6.23 -20.08 -21.10
N PRO A 29 -4.90 -19.84 -21.10
CA PRO A 29 -4.03 -20.20 -19.99
C PRO A 29 -4.16 -19.18 -18.85
N VAL A 30 -5.32 -19.16 -18.19
CA VAL A 30 -5.69 -18.14 -17.19
C VAL A 30 -4.64 -18.02 -16.09
N GLU A 31 -4.11 -19.12 -15.57
CA GLU A 31 -3.09 -19.12 -14.51
C GLU A 31 -1.79 -18.43 -14.95
N ILE A 32 -1.37 -18.64 -16.21
CA ILE A 32 -0.18 -18.00 -16.78
C ILE A 32 -0.45 -16.51 -16.99
N LEU A 33 -1.62 -16.15 -17.54
CA LEU A 33 -1.99 -14.75 -17.75
C LEU A 33 -2.10 -13.99 -16.42
N GLU A 34 -2.64 -14.61 -15.37
CA GLU A 34 -2.71 -14.02 -14.03
C GLU A 34 -1.31 -13.82 -13.42
N THR A 35 -0.39 -14.76 -13.63
CA THR A 35 1.02 -14.60 -13.21
C THR A 35 1.68 -13.43 -13.95
N LEU A 36 1.39 -13.27 -15.24
CA LEU A 36 1.86 -12.13 -16.03
C LEU A 36 1.25 -10.81 -15.54
N VAL A 37 -0.02 -10.82 -15.14
CA VAL A 37 -0.70 -9.65 -14.56
C VAL A 37 0.01 -9.20 -13.29
N GLU A 38 0.31 -10.10 -12.35
CA GLU A 38 1.06 -9.74 -11.14
C GLU A 38 2.40 -9.10 -11.50
N SER A 39 3.15 -9.72 -12.43
CA SER A 39 4.45 -9.19 -12.86
C SER A 39 4.34 -7.82 -13.53
N GLN A 40 3.26 -7.54 -14.26
CA GLN A 40 3.02 -6.23 -14.88
C GLN A 40 2.58 -5.19 -13.85
N ILE A 41 1.76 -5.56 -12.86
CA ILE A 41 1.36 -4.67 -11.77
C ILE A 41 2.60 -4.29 -10.95
N GLU A 42 3.43 -5.26 -10.57
CA GLU A 42 4.71 -5.03 -9.89
C GLU A 42 5.58 -4.00 -10.65
N VAL A 43 5.74 -4.18 -11.97
CA VAL A 43 6.52 -3.25 -12.80
C VAL A 43 5.87 -1.86 -12.89
N LEU A 44 4.55 -1.77 -13.00
CA LEU A 44 3.83 -0.49 -13.07
C LEU A 44 3.92 0.30 -11.75
N VAL A 45 3.93 -0.40 -10.61
CA VAL A 45 4.08 0.18 -9.27
C VAL A 45 5.52 0.64 -9.01
N ILE A 46 6.52 -0.07 -9.56
CA ILE A 46 7.95 0.29 -9.44
C ILE A 46 8.31 1.59 -10.21
N ASP A 47 7.56 2.02 -11.23
CA ASP A 47 7.88 3.19 -12.09
C ASP A 47 7.49 4.57 -11.46
N GLU A 48 7.26 4.65 -10.14
CA GLU A 48 6.94 5.85 -9.30
C GLU A 48 5.85 6.81 -9.83
N LYS A 49 5.09 6.43 -10.87
CA LYS A 49 4.07 7.30 -11.50
C LYS A 49 2.63 6.87 -11.25
N VAL A 50 2.39 5.72 -10.62
CA VAL A 50 1.05 5.15 -10.41
C VAL A 50 1.02 4.45 -9.05
N LYS A 51 0.06 4.80 -8.18
CA LYS A 51 -0.15 4.07 -6.92
C LYS A 51 -0.74 2.69 -7.24
N GLU A 52 -0.46 1.67 -6.42
CA GLU A 52 -1.04 0.32 -6.62
C GLU A 52 -2.57 0.34 -6.68
N THR A 53 -3.21 1.22 -5.88
CA THR A 53 -4.65 1.48 -5.88
C THR A 53 -5.21 2.03 -7.20
N ASP A 54 -4.35 2.61 -8.05
CA ASP A 54 -4.74 3.16 -9.36
C ASP A 54 -4.61 2.14 -10.51
N VAL A 55 -4.12 0.91 -10.29
CA VAL A 55 -3.94 -0.08 -11.37
C VAL A 55 -5.14 -1.03 -11.45
N CYS A 56 -5.90 -0.99 -12.55
CA CYS A 56 -7.02 -1.92 -12.73
C CYS A 56 -6.53 -3.30 -13.18
N ARG A 57 -6.57 -4.29 -12.29
CA ARG A 57 -6.19 -5.68 -12.62
C ARG A 57 -6.92 -6.24 -13.85
N LYS A 58 -8.24 -5.99 -13.97
CA LYS A 58 -9.04 -6.46 -15.11
C LYS A 58 -8.56 -5.85 -16.44
N GLU A 59 -8.05 -4.62 -16.45
CA GLU A 59 -7.50 -3.99 -17.66
C GLU A 59 -6.11 -4.53 -18.00
N VAL A 60 -5.27 -4.80 -16.99
CA VAL A 60 -3.97 -5.46 -17.20
C VAL A 60 -4.17 -6.88 -17.75
N LEU A 61 -5.13 -7.64 -17.21
CA LEU A 61 -5.47 -8.96 -17.72
C LEU A 61 -5.99 -8.90 -19.17
N LEU A 62 -6.78 -7.88 -19.52
CA LEU A 62 -7.25 -7.67 -20.89
C LEU A 62 -6.08 -7.42 -21.85
N ASN A 63 -5.08 -6.64 -21.41
CA ASN A 63 -3.86 -6.42 -22.19
C ASN A 63 -3.02 -7.71 -22.35
N CYS A 64 -2.84 -8.49 -21.29
CA CYS A 64 -2.18 -9.79 -21.35
C CYS A 64 -2.89 -10.76 -22.30
N LEU A 65 -4.23 -10.80 -22.24
CA LEU A 65 -5.04 -11.63 -23.13
C LEU A 65 -4.87 -11.23 -24.59
N LEU A 66 -4.91 -9.92 -24.88
CA LEU A 66 -4.78 -9.39 -26.24
C LEU A 66 -3.46 -9.79 -26.88
N VAL A 67 -2.38 -9.71 -26.09
CA VAL A 67 -1.05 -10.12 -26.51
C VAL A 67 -0.99 -11.60 -26.74
N TRP A 68 -1.36 -12.41 -25.75
CA TRP A 68 -1.29 -13.87 -25.86
C TRP A 68 -2.12 -14.35 -27.04
N PHE A 69 -3.27 -13.72 -27.28
CA PHE A 69 -4.09 -14.02 -28.44
C PHE A 69 -3.33 -13.82 -29.75
N LYS A 70 -2.60 -12.70 -29.87
CA LYS A 70 -1.87 -12.33 -31.08
C LYS A 70 -0.57 -13.10 -31.29
N GLU A 71 0.20 -13.30 -30.23
CA GLU A 71 1.56 -13.84 -30.33
C GLU A 71 1.59 -15.37 -30.21
N ASP A 72 0.67 -15.97 -29.44
CA ASP A 72 0.69 -17.40 -29.13
C ASP A 72 -0.52 -18.18 -29.66
N PHE A 73 -1.73 -17.61 -29.56
CA PHE A 73 -2.96 -18.37 -29.83
C PHE A 73 -3.40 -18.33 -31.30
N PHE A 74 -3.36 -17.17 -31.95
CA PHE A 74 -3.98 -16.93 -33.24
C PHE A 74 -2.99 -16.37 -34.27
N SER A 75 -3.08 -16.82 -35.52
CA SER A 75 -2.12 -16.50 -36.58
C SER A 75 -2.74 -15.77 -37.76
N TRP A 76 -1.96 -14.88 -38.38
CA TRP A 76 -2.42 -14.12 -39.54
C TRP A 76 -2.33 -14.97 -40.81
N PHE A 77 -3.42 -15.04 -41.56
CA PHE A 77 -3.46 -15.71 -42.85
C PHE A 77 -3.45 -14.70 -44.00
N ASP A 78 -2.37 -14.68 -44.77
CA ASP A 78 -2.29 -13.93 -46.04
C ASP A 78 -2.40 -14.87 -47.24
N VAL A 79 -1.37 -15.69 -47.44
CA VAL A 79 -1.24 -16.69 -48.52
C VAL A 79 -0.66 -17.99 -47.92
N PRO A 80 -1.19 -19.17 -48.29
CA PRO A 80 -0.68 -20.43 -47.75
C PRO A 80 0.65 -20.80 -48.40
N LYS A 81 1.53 -21.41 -47.60
CA LYS A 81 2.73 -22.09 -48.10
C LYS A 81 2.41 -23.54 -48.46
N CYS A 82 2.99 -24.02 -49.55
CA CYS A 82 2.79 -25.39 -49.99
C CYS A 82 3.53 -26.38 -49.07
N SER A 83 2.82 -27.38 -48.56
CA SER A 83 3.40 -28.47 -47.75
C SER A 83 4.52 -29.26 -48.45
N ASN A 84 4.55 -29.28 -49.79
CA ASN A 84 5.46 -30.12 -50.55
C ASN A 84 6.74 -29.40 -50.98
N CYS A 85 6.70 -28.06 -51.12
CA CYS A 85 7.85 -27.30 -51.63
C CYS A 85 8.11 -25.97 -50.91
N ASP A 86 7.34 -25.67 -49.84
CA ASP A 86 7.44 -24.48 -48.99
C ASP A 86 7.37 -23.12 -49.72
N LEU A 87 6.88 -23.12 -50.97
CA LEU A 87 6.64 -21.91 -51.76
C LEU A 87 5.22 -21.40 -51.55
N ASN A 88 5.04 -20.08 -51.62
CA ASN A 88 3.73 -19.43 -51.60
C ASN A 88 2.87 -19.96 -52.75
N MET A 89 1.64 -20.36 -52.43
CA MET A 89 0.65 -20.81 -53.41
C MET A 89 0.00 -19.62 -54.10
N TYR A 90 -0.51 -19.82 -55.33
CA TYR A 90 -1.25 -18.79 -56.05
C TYR A 90 -2.76 -19.05 -55.94
N THR A 91 -3.56 -17.98 -55.90
CA THR A 91 -5.02 -18.09 -55.81
C THR A 91 -5.60 -18.67 -57.10
N VAL A 92 -6.57 -19.57 -56.97
CA VAL A 92 -7.40 -20.08 -58.08
C VAL A 92 -8.84 -19.55 -58.02
N GLY A 93 -9.08 -18.52 -57.20
CA GLY A 93 -10.40 -17.91 -57.02
C GLY A 93 -11.23 -18.56 -55.92
N LEU A 94 -12.55 -18.35 -55.97
CA LEU A 94 -13.48 -18.87 -54.98
C LEU A 94 -13.90 -20.31 -55.32
N LEU A 95 -13.89 -21.16 -54.30
CA LEU A 95 -14.36 -22.54 -54.37
C LEU A 95 -15.75 -22.65 -53.75
N THR A 96 -16.52 -23.64 -54.21
CA THR A 96 -17.80 -24.00 -53.58
C THR A 96 -17.55 -24.54 -52.17
N PRO A 97 -18.21 -24.01 -51.13
CA PRO A 97 -18.12 -24.55 -49.78
C PRO A 97 -18.56 -26.00 -49.71
N LEU A 98 -17.81 -26.82 -48.97
CA LEU A 98 -18.20 -28.18 -48.61
C LEU A 98 -19.31 -28.15 -47.55
N PRO A 99 -20.11 -29.22 -47.41
CA PRO A 99 -21.16 -29.29 -46.38
C PRO A 99 -20.66 -29.02 -44.96
N GLU A 100 -19.47 -29.53 -44.61
CA GLU A 100 -18.81 -29.28 -43.32
C GLU A 100 -18.35 -27.81 -43.16
N GLU A 101 -17.87 -27.19 -44.24
CA GLU A 101 -17.43 -25.80 -44.24
C GLU A 101 -18.64 -24.87 -44.05
N PHE A 102 -19.75 -25.20 -44.72
CA PHE A 102 -21.02 -24.49 -44.62
C PHE A 102 -21.64 -24.58 -43.22
N LEU A 103 -21.53 -25.74 -42.54
CA LEU A 103 -22.02 -25.94 -41.18
C LEU A 103 -21.42 -24.92 -40.19
N TYR A 104 -20.13 -24.61 -40.33
CA TYR A 104 -19.43 -23.63 -39.51
C TYR A 104 -19.45 -22.19 -40.11
N GLY A 105 -20.40 -21.92 -40.99
CA GLY A 105 -20.69 -20.58 -41.50
C GLY A 105 -19.67 -20.06 -42.53
N ALA A 106 -18.87 -20.92 -43.17
CA ALA A 106 -17.99 -20.51 -44.26
C ALA A 106 -18.74 -20.41 -45.60
N MET A 107 -19.32 -19.23 -45.87
CA MET A 107 -19.98 -18.94 -47.15
C MET A 107 -18.99 -18.69 -48.29
N ARG A 108 -17.75 -18.36 -47.96
CA ARG A 108 -16.68 -18.04 -48.92
C ARG A 108 -15.48 -18.93 -48.65
N VAL A 109 -15.01 -19.64 -49.68
CA VAL A 109 -13.81 -20.48 -49.59
C VAL A 109 -12.82 -20.00 -50.64
N GLU A 110 -11.64 -19.58 -50.20
CA GLU A 110 -10.57 -19.13 -51.07
C GLU A 110 -9.72 -20.35 -51.48
N GLY A 111 -9.60 -20.60 -52.78
CA GLY A 111 -8.82 -21.71 -53.33
C GLY A 111 -7.41 -21.28 -53.68
N TYR A 112 -6.44 -22.17 -53.41
CA TYR A 112 -5.04 -21.98 -53.75
C TYR A 112 -4.44 -23.22 -54.38
N SER A 113 -3.53 -23.01 -55.33
CA SER A 113 -2.81 -24.08 -56.03
C SER A 113 -1.31 -23.80 -56.02
N CYS A 114 -0.50 -24.84 -55.97
CA CYS A 114 0.95 -24.76 -56.08
C CYS A 114 1.42 -25.25 -57.45
N ARG A 115 2.59 -24.79 -57.90
CA ARG A 115 3.24 -25.28 -59.13
C ARG A 115 3.57 -26.77 -59.09
N CYS A 116 3.70 -27.36 -57.89
CA CYS A 116 3.89 -28.80 -57.72
C CYS A 116 2.57 -29.62 -57.77
N GLY A 117 1.42 -28.96 -58.00
CA GLY A 117 0.10 -29.59 -58.10
C GLY A 117 -0.70 -29.64 -56.79
N ALA A 118 -0.07 -29.36 -55.63
CA ALA A 118 -0.78 -29.33 -54.35
C ALA A 118 -1.91 -28.28 -54.34
N GLN A 119 -3.04 -28.62 -53.74
CA GLN A 119 -4.21 -27.75 -53.58
C GLN A 119 -4.41 -27.40 -52.10
N PHE A 120 -4.90 -26.19 -51.83
CA PHE A 120 -5.24 -25.74 -50.49
C PHE A 120 -6.55 -24.96 -50.50
N ARG A 121 -7.39 -25.19 -49.49
CA ARG A 121 -8.68 -24.52 -49.31
C ARG A 121 -8.62 -23.66 -48.05
N PHE A 122 -9.07 -22.43 -48.14
CA PHE A 122 -9.17 -21.52 -46.99
C PHE A 122 -10.62 -21.07 -46.79
N PRO A 123 -11.40 -21.79 -45.97
CA PRO A 123 -12.77 -21.42 -45.64
C PRO A 123 -12.80 -20.23 -44.68
N ARG A 124 -13.60 -19.21 -45.01
CA ARG A 124 -13.81 -18.02 -44.17
C ARG A 124 -14.89 -18.28 -43.13
N TYR A 125 -14.53 -19.00 -42.07
CA TYR A 125 -15.45 -19.39 -41.01
C TYR A 125 -16.00 -18.19 -40.23
N ASN A 126 -17.32 -18.16 -40.03
CA ASN A 126 -17.98 -17.16 -39.19
C ASN A 126 -18.39 -17.73 -37.82
N HIS A 127 -18.36 -19.05 -37.64
CA HIS A 127 -18.66 -19.67 -36.35
C HIS A 127 -17.40 -19.69 -35.46
N PRO A 128 -17.41 -19.00 -34.30
CA PRO A 128 -16.21 -18.83 -33.48
C PRO A 128 -15.70 -20.14 -32.90
N GLU A 129 -16.56 -21.14 -32.68
CA GLU A 129 -16.13 -22.48 -32.24
C GLU A 129 -15.09 -23.08 -33.18
N LYS A 130 -15.26 -22.90 -34.50
CA LYS A 130 -14.32 -23.43 -35.47
C LYS A 130 -13.01 -22.66 -35.47
N LEU A 131 -13.07 -21.37 -35.13
CA LEU A 131 -11.89 -20.51 -35.04
C LEU A 131 -11.00 -20.87 -33.84
N LEU A 132 -11.57 -21.42 -32.75
CA LEU A 132 -10.80 -21.98 -31.64
C LEU A 132 -9.92 -23.16 -32.08
N GLU A 133 -10.35 -23.88 -33.12
CA GLU A 133 -9.62 -25.02 -33.71
C GLU A 133 -8.65 -24.56 -34.81
N THR A 134 -9.09 -23.71 -35.74
CA THR A 134 -8.25 -23.30 -36.89
C THR A 134 -7.14 -22.33 -36.48
N ARG A 135 -7.38 -21.50 -35.45
CA ARG A 135 -6.40 -20.56 -34.88
C ARG A 135 -5.70 -19.66 -35.91
N THR A 136 -6.41 -19.37 -37.00
CA THR A 136 -5.86 -18.60 -38.10
C THR A 136 -6.95 -17.87 -38.87
N GLY A 137 -6.61 -16.70 -39.41
CA GLY A 137 -7.50 -15.94 -40.28
C GLY A 137 -7.05 -14.49 -40.50
N ARG A 138 -7.99 -13.64 -40.90
CA ARG A 138 -7.80 -12.19 -41.08
C ARG A 138 -8.63 -11.43 -40.04
N CYS A 139 -8.70 -10.10 -40.13
CA CYS A 139 -9.36 -9.26 -39.12
C CYS A 139 -10.76 -9.76 -38.69
N GLY A 140 -11.56 -10.27 -39.63
CA GLY A 140 -12.85 -10.92 -39.39
C GLY A 140 -12.78 -12.05 -38.36
N GLU A 141 -11.97 -13.06 -38.63
CA GLU A 141 -11.78 -14.23 -37.78
C GLU A 141 -11.11 -13.87 -36.44
N TRP A 142 -10.13 -12.95 -36.48
CA TRP A 142 -9.42 -12.47 -35.30
C TRP A 142 -10.37 -11.80 -34.31
N ALA A 143 -11.13 -10.80 -34.74
CA ALA A 143 -12.05 -10.08 -33.86
C ALA A 143 -13.18 -11.00 -33.34
N ASN A 144 -13.69 -11.91 -34.17
CA ASN A 144 -14.75 -12.85 -33.81
C ASN A 144 -14.30 -13.80 -32.68
N CYS A 145 -13.15 -14.46 -32.86
CA CYS A 145 -12.59 -15.37 -31.87
C CYS A 145 -12.19 -14.64 -30.57
N PHE A 146 -11.55 -13.47 -30.70
CA PHE A 146 -11.15 -12.66 -29.54
C PHE A 146 -12.35 -12.17 -28.73
N THR A 147 -13.43 -11.71 -29.39
CA THR A 147 -14.66 -11.28 -28.68
C THR A 147 -15.25 -12.43 -27.86
N LEU A 148 -15.30 -13.65 -28.41
CA LEU A 148 -15.75 -14.83 -27.66
C LEU A 148 -14.87 -15.08 -26.43
N MET A 149 -13.54 -15.00 -26.57
CA MET A 149 -12.61 -15.21 -25.46
C MET A 149 -12.78 -14.17 -24.35
N CYS A 150 -12.97 -12.89 -24.69
CA CYS A 150 -13.28 -11.86 -23.71
C CYS A 150 -14.61 -12.16 -23.00
N ARG A 151 -15.67 -12.56 -23.73
CA ARG A 151 -16.94 -12.97 -23.12
C ARG A 151 -16.79 -14.16 -22.18
N ALA A 152 -15.95 -15.14 -22.55
CA ALA A 152 -15.65 -16.33 -21.74
C ALA A 152 -14.89 -16.02 -20.43
N LEU A 153 -14.13 -14.92 -20.38
CA LEU A 153 -13.51 -14.41 -19.15
C LEU A 153 -14.45 -13.49 -18.33
N GLY A 154 -15.67 -13.25 -18.80
CA GLY A 154 -16.66 -12.45 -18.09
C GLY A 154 -16.65 -10.95 -18.42
N TYR A 155 -15.85 -10.49 -19.39
CA TYR A 155 -15.87 -9.09 -19.81
C TYR A 155 -17.16 -8.74 -20.54
N GLU A 156 -17.73 -7.56 -20.25
CA GLU A 156 -18.79 -6.99 -21.09
C GLU A 156 -18.15 -6.49 -22.38
N THR A 157 -18.53 -7.08 -23.52
CA THR A 157 -17.88 -6.81 -24.81
C THR A 157 -18.86 -6.46 -25.91
N ARG A 158 -18.36 -5.73 -26.90
CA ARG A 158 -19.03 -5.48 -28.17
C ARG A 158 -18.15 -5.94 -29.32
N TYR A 159 -18.77 -6.55 -30.31
CA TYR A 159 -18.17 -6.71 -31.63
C TYR A 159 -18.40 -5.41 -32.42
N VAL A 160 -17.34 -4.80 -32.94
CA VAL A 160 -17.42 -3.53 -33.65
C VAL A 160 -17.20 -3.74 -35.13
N TYR A 161 -18.13 -3.23 -35.93
CA TYR A 161 -18.15 -3.38 -37.37
C TYR A 161 -18.03 -2.03 -38.08
N ASP A 162 -16.91 -1.83 -38.78
CA ASP A 162 -16.66 -0.69 -39.65
C ASP A 162 -17.06 -1.03 -41.09
N PHE A 163 -17.96 -0.22 -41.65
CA PHE A 163 -18.47 -0.39 -43.01
C PHE A 163 -17.41 -0.16 -44.10
N THR A 164 -16.20 0.26 -43.73
CA THR A 164 -15.02 0.36 -44.60
C THR A 164 -14.10 -0.85 -44.50
N ASP A 165 -14.66 -2.03 -44.24
CA ASP A 165 -14.01 -3.35 -44.27
C ASP A 165 -12.94 -3.54 -43.17
N HIS A 166 -13.32 -3.27 -41.92
CA HIS A 166 -12.53 -3.66 -40.75
C HIS A 166 -13.44 -3.98 -39.56
N VAL A 167 -12.94 -4.76 -38.62
CA VAL A 167 -13.68 -5.16 -37.42
C VAL A 167 -12.74 -5.30 -36.23
N TRP A 168 -13.26 -5.04 -35.02
CA TRP A 168 -12.50 -5.12 -33.78
C TRP A 168 -13.45 -5.33 -32.59
N THR A 169 -12.93 -5.24 -31.37
CA THR A 169 -13.68 -5.47 -30.13
C THR A 169 -13.72 -4.19 -29.27
N GLU A 170 -14.80 -3.95 -28.55
CA GLU A 170 -14.84 -2.99 -27.45
C GLU A 170 -15.09 -3.74 -26.14
N VAL A 171 -14.44 -3.33 -25.06
CA VAL A 171 -14.60 -3.91 -23.71
C VAL A 171 -14.96 -2.82 -22.72
N TYR A 172 -15.98 -3.02 -21.90
CA TYR A 172 -16.37 -2.03 -20.89
C TYR A 172 -15.42 -2.05 -19.70
N SER A 173 -14.83 -0.90 -19.36
CA SER A 173 -14.05 -0.72 -18.13
C SER A 173 -14.96 -0.24 -17.00
N GLU A 174 -15.00 -1.01 -15.91
CA GLU A 174 -15.69 -0.64 -14.68
C GLU A 174 -14.94 0.45 -13.92
N LYS A 175 -13.61 0.55 -14.07
CA LYS A 175 -12.82 1.61 -13.43
C LYS A 175 -13.03 2.95 -14.14
N GLU A 176 -12.90 2.97 -15.46
CA GLU A 176 -13.00 4.19 -16.28
C GLU A 176 -14.47 4.55 -16.61
N GLN A 177 -15.42 3.67 -16.27
CA GLN A 177 -16.85 3.83 -16.53
C GLN A 177 -17.18 4.14 -18.01
N ARG A 178 -16.45 3.51 -18.94
CA ARG A 178 -16.60 3.69 -20.40
C ARG A 178 -16.17 2.47 -21.21
N TRP A 179 -16.50 2.46 -22.50
CA TRP A 179 -16.04 1.44 -23.45
C TRP A 179 -14.60 1.73 -23.92
N LEU A 180 -13.73 0.74 -23.79
CA LEU A 180 -12.36 0.74 -24.29
C LEU A 180 -12.31 0.08 -25.67
N HIS A 181 -11.64 0.72 -26.60
CA HIS A 181 -11.31 0.14 -27.91
C HIS A 181 -10.26 -0.98 -27.77
N CYS A 182 -10.44 -2.12 -28.43
CA CYS A 182 -9.47 -3.23 -28.46
C CYS A 182 -9.37 -3.83 -29.87
N ASP A 183 -8.20 -3.72 -30.49
CA ASP A 183 -7.93 -4.37 -31.80
C ASP A 183 -6.94 -5.53 -31.61
N PRO A 184 -7.39 -6.79 -31.69
CA PRO A 184 -6.52 -7.96 -31.50
C PRO A 184 -5.53 -8.17 -32.65
N CYS A 185 -5.82 -7.68 -33.86
CA CYS A 185 -4.89 -7.81 -34.98
C CYS A 185 -3.65 -6.93 -34.75
N GLU A 186 -3.89 -5.75 -34.22
CA GLU A 186 -2.86 -4.75 -33.99
C GLU A 186 -2.22 -4.90 -32.60
N GLY A 187 -2.89 -5.55 -31.66
CA GLY A 187 -2.42 -5.72 -30.29
C GLY A 187 -2.45 -4.40 -29.52
N VAL A 188 -3.51 -3.61 -29.71
CA VAL A 188 -3.66 -2.29 -29.10
C VAL A 188 -4.98 -2.13 -28.34
N ILE A 189 -4.92 -1.35 -27.26
CA ILE A 189 -6.07 -0.94 -26.43
C ILE A 189 -6.19 0.58 -26.45
N ASP A 190 -7.41 1.09 -26.36
CA ASP A 190 -7.80 2.49 -26.17
C ASP A 190 -7.16 3.52 -27.15
N THR A 191 -6.97 3.09 -28.39
CA THR A 191 -6.37 3.88 -29.49
C THR A 191 -7.34 4.10 -30.67
N PRO A 192 -8.57 4.61 -30.44
CA PRO A 192 -9.62 4.63 -31.46
C PRO A 192 -9.33 5.51 -32.69
N LEU A 193 -8.45 6.52 -32.58
CA LEU A 193 -8.11 7.39 -33.73
C LEU A 193 -7.08 6.76 -34.68
N MET A 194 -6.59 5.55 -34.41
CA MET A 194 -5.59 4.89 -35.25
C MET A 194 -6.07 4.64 -36.68
N TYR A 195 -7.38 4.44 -36.89
CA TYR A 195 -7.93 4.14 -38.21
C TYR A 195 -8.02 5.39 -39.09
N GLU A 196 -8.62 6.47 -38.58
CA GLU A 196 -8.77 7.72 -39.33
C GLU A 196 -7.42 8.46 -39.47
N ILE A 197 -6.69 8.62 -38.38
CA ILE A 197 -5.47 9.44 -38.34
C ILE A 197 -4.23 8.61 -38.66
N GLY A 198 -4.14 7.41 -38.09
CA GLY A 198 -2.99 6.53 -38.30
C GLY A 198 -2.97 5.92 -39.70
N TRP A 199 -4.03 5.21 -40.09
CA TRP A 199 -4.14 4.53 -41.40
C TRP A 199 -4.68 5.44 -42.51
N GLY A 200 -5.21 6.61 -42.17
CA GLY A 200 -5.83 7.50 -43.16
C GLY A 200 -7.16 6.98 -43.71
N LYS A 201 -7.84 6.05 -43.01
CA LYS A 201 -9.11 5.48 -43.49
C LYS A 201 -10.18 6.56 -43.61
N SER A 202 -10.91 6.51 -44.71
CA SER A 202 -12.07 7.38 -44.92
C SER A 202 -13.33 6.75 -44.32
N LEU A 203 -13.42 6.76 -42.98
CA LEU A 203 -14.53 6.18 -42.21
C LEU A 203 -15.91 6.79 -42.56
N ASN A 204 -16.97 6.00 -42.39
CA ASN A 204 -18.36 6.42 -42.61
C ASN A 204 -19.34 5.98 -41.49
N TYR A 205 -19.50 4.68 -41.26
CA TYR A 205 -20.42 4.07 -40.29
C TYR A 205 -19.68 2.98 -39.51
N ILE A 206 -19.71 3.08 -38.19
CA ILE A 206 -19.14 2.09 -37.28
C ILE A 206 -20.19 1.78 -36.21
N PHE A 207 -20.59 0.52 -36.12
CA PHE A 207 -21.60 0.07 -35.18
C PHE A 207 -21.01 -0.99 -34.25
N ALA A 208 -21.34 -0.87 -32.97
CA ALA A 208 -20.95 -1.82 -31.95
C ALA A 208 -22.17 -2.65 -31.51
N PHE A 209 -21.97 -3.96 -31.39
CA PHE A 209 -23.01 -4.93 -31.08
C PHE A 209 -22.60 -5.70 -29.82
N SER A 210 -23.38 -5.61 -28.73
CA SER A 210 -23.24 -6.46 -27.55
C SER A 210 -24.42 -7.42 -27.42
N LYS A 211 -24.42 -8.26 -26.39
CA LYS A 211 -25.60 -9.05 -25.99
C LYS A 211 -26.79 -8.18 -25.55
N ASP A 212 -26.55 -6.92 -25.19
CA ASP A 212 -27.52 -6.02 -24.57
C ASP A 212 -28.09 -4.99 -25.57
N GLU A 213 -27.26 -4.49 -26.50
CA GLU A 213 -27.63 -3.37 -27.35
C GLU A 213 -26.84 -3.29 -28.67
N VAL A 214 -27.35 -2.45 -29.58
CA VAL A 214 -26.60 -1.96 -30.75
C VAL A 214 -26.43 -0.45 -30.63
N GLN A 215 -25.21 0.05 -30.83
CA GLN A 215 -24.85 1.45 -30.67
C GLN A 215 -24.05 1.97 -31.86
N ASP A 216 -24.38 3.18 -32.33
CA ASP A 216 -23.54 3.91 -33.27
C ASP A 216 -22.36 4.52 -32.50
N VAL A 217 -21.17 3.98 -32.74
CA VAL A 217 -19.92 4.38 -32.09
C VAL A 217 -19.01 5.17 -33.05
N THR A 218 -19.51 5.52 -34.24
CA THR A 218 -18.73 6.15 -35.31
C THR A 218 -17.90 7.33 -34.85
N TRP A 219 -18.47 8.19 -34.01
CA TRP A 219 -17.82 9.44 -33.61
C TRP A 219 -16.67 9.25 -32.61
N ARG A 220 -16.58 8.10 -31.93
CA ARG A 220 -15.42 7.73 -31.10
C ARG A 220 -14.15 7.58 -31.95
N TYR A 221 -14.30 7.11 -33.18
CA TYR A 221 -13.21 6.76 -34.09
C TYR A 221 -12.86 7.88 -35.07
N SER A 222 -13.44 9.08 -34.92
CA SER A 222 -13.19 10.22 -35.78
C SER A 222 -12.93 11.49 -34.98
N SER A 223 -11.91 12.23 -35.40
CA SER A 223 -11.59 13.58 -34.93
C SER A 223 -12.25 14.67 -35.77
N ASN A 224 -12.69 14.34 -36.99
CA ASN A 224 -13.31 15.27 -37.94
C ASN A 224 -14.74 14.86 -38.30
N HIS A 225 -15.65 15.05 -37.35
CA HIS A 225 -17.07 14.69 -37.49
C HIS A 225 -17.77 15.39 -38.66
N GLY A 226 -17.34 16.62 -39.02
CA GLY A 226 -17.92 17.37 -40.13
C GLY A 226 -17.67 16.69 -41.48
N LEU A 227 -16.43 16.24 -41.69
CA LEU A 227 -16.04 15.51 -42.89
C LEU A 227 -16.58 14.08 -42.89
N LEU A 228 -16.61 13.41 -41.74
CA LEU A 228 -17.23 12.10 -41.63
C LEU A 228 -18.73 12.14 -41.96
N ARG A 229 -19.45 13.16 -41.49
CA ARG A 229 -20.88 13.34 -41.76
C ARG A 229 -21.19 13.45 -43.26
N SER A 230 -20.32 14.06 -44.07
CA SER A 230 -20.55 14.16 -45.52
C SER A 230 -20.47 12.81 -46.23
N ARG A 231 -19.81 11.81 -45.63
CA ARG A 231 -19.70 10.43 -46.16
C ARG A 231 -20.84 9.52 -45.72
N ARG A 232 -21.69 9.95 -44.78
CA ARG A 232 -22.83 9.19 -44.25
C ARG A 232 -24.08 9.36 -45.10
N THR A 233 -24.07 8.76 -46.29
CA THR A 233 -25.11 8.93 -47.31
C THR A 233 -26.05 7.73 -47.50
N ARG A 234 -25.82 6.60 -46.82
CA ARG A 234 -26.58 5.35 -47.03
C ARG A 234 -27.97 5.33 -46.37
N ILE A 235 -28.18 6.11 -45.32
CA ILE A 235 -29.44 6.20 -44.57
C ILE A 235 -29.52 7.60 -43.92
N SER A 236 -30.73 8.12 -43.71
CA SER A 236 -30.88 9.35 -42.92
C SER A 236 -30.58 9.09 -41.45
N GLU A 237 -29.93 10.03 -40.76
CA GLU A 237 -29.58 9.89 -39.33
C GLU A 237 -30.81 9.62 -38.46
N ALA A 238 -31.95 10.26 -38.75
CA ALA A 238 -33.20 10.03 -38.02
C ALA A 238 -33.71 8.59 -38.18
N SER A 239 -33.65 8.03 -39.40
CA SER A 239 -34.06 6.64 -39.64
C SER A 239 -33.08 5.65 -39.03
N LEU A 240 -31.79 5.97 -39.03
CA LEU A 240 -30.75 5.15 -38.40
C LEU A 240 -30.95 5.08 -36.88
N ILE A 241 -31.11 6.22 -36.21
CA ILE A 241 -31.36 6.28 -34.76
C ILE A 241 -32.61 5.47 -34.42
N LYS A 242 -33.70 5.63 -35.17
CA LYS A 242 -34.93 4.86 -34.96
C LYS A 242 -34.69 3.35 -35.10
N CYS A 243 -33.94 2.93 -36.12
CA CYS A 243 -33.59 1.52 -36.33
C CYS A 243 -32.79 0.95 -35.15
N LEU A 244 -31.75 1.65 -34.69
CA LEU A 244 -30.89 1.20 -33.58
C LEU A 244 -31.65 1.13 -32.26
N LEU A 245 -32.49 2.13 -31.99
CA LEU A 245 -33.35 2.17 -30.81
C LEU A 245 -34.37 1.04 -30.82
N ASN A 246 -34.98 0.72 -31.97
CA ASN A 246 -35.92 -0.39 -32.08
C ASN A 246 -35.25 -1.73 -31.77
N ILE A 247 -34.08 -2.02 -32.38
CA ILE A 247 -33.33 -3.27 -32.12
C ILE A 247 -32.96 -3.36 -30.63
N THR A 248 -32.45 -2.28 -30.05
CA THR A 248 -32.10 -2.25 -28.62
C THR A 248 -33.33 -2.42 -27.74
N HIS A 249 -34.44 -1.75 -28.06
CA HIS A 249 -35.67 -1.81 -27.27
C HIS A 249 -36.30 -3.21 -27.29
N GLU A 250 -36.34 -3.85 -28.46
CA GLU A 250 -36.77 -5.25 -28.61
C GLU A 250 -35.95 -6.18 -27.69
N ARG A 251 -34.62 -5.99 -27.63
CA ARG A 251 -33.75 -6.75 -26.74
C ARG A 251 -34.00 -6.44 -25.27
N LEU A 252 -33.94 -5.16 -24.89
CA LEU A 252 -34.06 -4.74 -23.51
C LEU A 252 -35.41 -5.11 -22.92
N ASN A 253 -36.49 -5.19 -23.69
CA ASN A 253 -37.80 -5.63 -23.20
C ASN A 253 -37.78 -7.03 -22.55
N THR A 254 -36.81 -7.88 -22.90
CA THR A 254 -36.61 -9.19 -22.29
C THR A 254 -35.95 -9.14 -20.90
N TYR A 255 -35.44 -7.98 -20.48
CA TYR A 255 -34.72 -7.81 -19.21
C TYR A 255 -35.58 -7.17 -18.11
N GLU A 256 -35.16 -7.38 -16.86
CA GLU A 256 -35.67 -6.68 -15.70
C GLU A 256 -35.26 -5.21 -15.65
N TRP A 257 -35.97 -4.42 -14.85
CA TRP A 257 -35.77 -2.97 -14.78
C TRP A 257 -34.34 -2.57 -14.37
N GLU A 258 -33.71 -3.30 -13.45
CA GLU A 258 -32.35 -3.00 -12.96
C GLU A 258 -31.31 -3.05 -14.10
N LYS A 259 -31.34 -4.13 -14.89
CA LYS A 259 -30.45 -4.28 -16.06
C LYS A 259 -30.78 -3.28 -17.16
N LYS A 260 -32.07 -2.96 -17.39
CA LYS A 260 -32.49 -1.89 -18.31
C LYS A 260 -31.90 -0.54 -17.89
N SER A 261 -32.03 -0.20 -16.61
CA SER A 261 -31.54 1.06 -16.04
C SER A 261 -30.02 1.18 -16.18
N LEU A 262 -29.27 0.10 -15.92
CA LEU A 262 -27.82 0.07 -16.09
C LEU A 262 -27.39 0.32 -17.54
N VAL A 263 -28.01 -0.35 -18.52
CA VAL A 263 -27.68 -0.16 -19.94
C VAL A 263 -27.99 1.27 -20.40
N LEU A 264 -29.11 1.83 -19.93
CA LEU A 264 -29.50 3.21 -20.24
C LEU A 264 -28.52 4.24 -19.62
N ASP A 265 -28.09 4.06 -18.37
CA ASP A 265 -27.10 4.94 -17.73
C ASP A 265 -25.77 4.95 -18.50
N ARG A 266 -25.26 3.76 -18.85
CA ARG A 266 -24.04 3.61 -19.64
C ARG A 266 -24.15 4.27 -21.02
N ARG A 267 -25.30 4.11 -21.69
CA ARG A 267 -25.56 4.74 -22.98
C ARG A 267 -25.57 6.27 -22.88
N VAL A 268 -26.14 6.84 -21.82
CA VAL A 268 -26.12 8.30 -21.61
C VAL A 268 -24.67 8.79 -21.44
N ARG A 269 -23.85 8.11 -20.64
CA ARG A 269 -22.43 8.46 -20.48
C ARG A 269 -21.66 8.38 -21.80
N GLU A 270 -21.89 7.32 -22.57
CA GLU A 270 -21.29 7.15 -23.90
C GLU A 270 -21.71 8.23 -24.89
N LEU A 271 -22.98 8.66 -24.89
CA LEU A 271 -23.44 9.77 -25.74
C LEU A 271 -22.74 11.07 -25.36
N VAL A 272 -22.55 11.36 -24.08
CA VAL A 272 -21.78 12.53 -23.62
C VAL A 272 -20.33 12.43 -24.11
N GLU A 273 -19.68 11.28 -23.96
CA GLU A 273 -18.30 11.05 -24.44
C GLU A 273 -18.17 11.32 -25.95
N ILE A 274 -19.06 10.73 -26.73
CA ILE A 274 -19.04 10.75 -28.21
C ILE A 274 -19.42 12.14 -28.77
N CYS A 275 -20.15 12.95 -28.01
CA CYS A 275 -20.44 14.35 -28.36
C CYS A 275 -19.25 15.30 -28.16
N LEU A 276 -18.25 14.93 -27.36
CA LEU A 276 -17.05 15.74 -27.13
C LEU A 276 -16.00 15.49 -28.22
N LYS A 277 -15.63 16.53 -28.99
CA LYS A 277 -14.60 16.41 -30.04
C LYS A 277 -13.22 16.18 -29.41
N ARG A 278 -12.56 15.08 -29.78
CA ARG A 278 -11.15 14.83 -29.41
C ARG A 278 -10.22 15.68 -30.30
N SER A 279 -9.35 16.51 -29.70
CA SER A 279 -8.35 17.34 -30.41
C SER A 279 -6.91 16.87 -30.15
N LEU A 280 -6.07 16.83 -31.20
CA LEU A 280 -4.63 16.59 -31.09
C LEU A 280 -3.90 17.86 -30.60
N GLY A 281 -2.99 17.73 -29.63
CA GLY A 281 -2.03 18.78 -29.26
C GLY A 281 -1.08 19.13 -30.41
N MET A 282 -0.85 20.43 -30.63
CA MET A 282 -0.07 21.04 -31.73
C MET A 282 1.42 20.60 -31.71
N THR A 283 2.06 20.18 -32.81
CA THR A 283 2.62 21.03 -33.88
C THR A 283 3.11 20.14 -35.03
N ARG A 284 3.08 20.67 -36.25
CA ARG A 284 3.37 19.97 -37.51
C ARG A 284 4.53 20.69 -38.21
N ASN A 285 5.60 19.97 -38.55
CA ASN A 285 6.48 20.34 -39.67
C ASN A 285 6.40 19.23 -40.72
N LYS A 286 6.11 19.65 -41.95
CA LYS A 286 5.96 18.81 -43.14
C LYS A 286 7.34 18.64 -43.77
N GLU A 287 7.90 17.44 -43.68
CA GLU A 287 8.85 16.80 -44.62
C GLU A 287 9.52 15.63 -43.90
N GLU A 288 8.82 14.50 -43.75
CA GLU A 288 9.43 13.18 -43.46
C GLU A 288 8.41 12.06 -43.76
N PRO A 289 8.84 10.87 -44.25
CA PRO A 289 7.95 9.80 -44.64
C PRO A 289 7.27 9.16 -43.43
N VAL A 290 5.99 8.83 -43.62
CA VAL A 290 5.00 8.35 -42.67
C VAL A 290 5.51 7.17 -41.83
N ALA A 291 6.06 7.44 -40.65
CA ALA A 291 6.40 6.42 -39.65
C ALA A 291 6.07 6.91 -38.23
N ARG A 292 5.13 6.20 -37.59
CA ARG A 292 4.83 6.18 -36.15
C ARG A 292 4.46 7.50 -35.48
N TRP A 293 3.15 7.76 -35.46
CA TRP A 293 2.51 8.61 -34.47
C TRP A 293 2.69 8.02 -33.05
N ARG A 294 3.57 8.62 -32.24
CA ARG A 294 3.53 8.56 -30.76
C ARG A 294 3.59 10.00 -30.27
N GLY A 295 2.50 10.49 -29.67
CA GLY A 295 2.37 11.84 -29.11
C GLY A 295 1.37 11.84 -27.95
N GLU A 296 1.69 12.63 -26.92
CA GLU A 296 1.44 12.44 -25.48
C GLU A 296 0.24 13.24 -24.89
N TRP A 297 -0.16 12.88 -23.65
CA TRP A 297 -1.04 13.53 -22.61
C TRP A 297 -2.54 13.16 -22.55
N PRO A 298 -3.17 13.16 -21.35
CA PRO A 298 -2.87 12.38 -20.13
C PRO A 298 -4.11 11.57 -19.72
N ALA A 299 -4.22 10.35 -20.24
CA ALA A 299 -4.98 9.27 -19.61
C ALA A 299 -3.97 8.13 -19.42
N VAL A 300 -4.09 7.46 -18.30
CA VAL A 300 -3.11 6.55 -17.70
C VAL A 300 -2.39 5.68 -18.74
N LYS A 301 -1.07 5.57 -18.54
CA LYS A 301 0.00 4.84 -19.23
C LYS A 301 -0.25 3.34 -19.57
N LEU A 302 -1.48 2.89 -19.80
CA LEU A 302 -1.80 1.50 -20.14
C LEU A 302 -1.75 1.21 -21.65
N ALA A 303 -1.55 2.21 -22.51
CA ALA A 303 -1.67 2.05 -23.96
C ALA A 303 -0.58 2.76 -24.77
N SER A 304 0.72 2.56 -24.51
CA SER A 304 1.74 2.87 -25.54
C SER A 304 3.14 2.26 -25.33
N SER A 305 3.25 0.95 -25.23
CA SER A 305 4.50 0.27 -25.64
C SER A 305 4.17 -1.11 -26.17
N SER A 306 4.14 -1.21 -27.49
CA SER A 306 4.21 -2.47 -28.23
C SER A 306 5.52 -3.15 -27.90
N VAL A 307 5.53 -3.88 -26.78
CA VAL A 307 6.02 -5.26 -26.64
C VAL A 307 5.31 -5.75 -25.38
N CYS A 308 4.35 -6.65 -25.49
CA CYS A 308 4.57 -7.84 -24.70
C CYS A 308 5.55 -8.62 -25.54
N PRO A 309 6.84 -8.66 -25.16
CA PRO A 309 7.61 -9.79 -25.60
C PRO A 309 6.89 -10.98 -24.98
N LEU A 310 6.89 -12.11 -25.65
CA LEU A 310 7.11 -13.35 -24.93
C LEU A 310 8.25 -13.08 -23.95
N ILE A 311 7.92 -12.72 -22.71
CA ILE A 311 8.84 -12.92 -21.60
C ILE A 311 8.75 -14.42 -21.45
N SER A 312 9.59 -15.13 -22.22
CA SER A 312 10.22 -16.34 -21.69
C SER A 312 10.57 -15.97 -20.26
N SER A 313 9.91 -16.62 -19.29
CA SER A 313 10.11 -16.40 -17.86
C SER A 313 11.56 -15.99 -17.63
N GLY A 314 11.79 -14.72 -17.33
CA GLY A 314 13.13 -14.16 -17.29
C GLY A 314 14.01 -15.07 -16.45
N HIS A 315 15.21 -15.40 -16.94
CA HIS A 315 16.02 -16.37 -16.22
C HIS A 315 16.40 -15.80 -14.85
N VAL A 316 15.96 -16.51 -13.80
CA VAL A 316 16.32 -16.21 -12.42
C VAL A 316 17.49 -17.09 -12.05
N TRP A 317 18.64 -16.48 -11.86
CA TRP A 317 19.83 -17.19 -11.42
C TRP A 317 19.67 -17.61 -9.96
N ILE A 318 19.51 -18.92 -9.73
CA ILE A 318 19.47 -19.48 -8.38
C ILE A 318 20.91 -19.67 -7.90
N THR A 319 21.27 -19.06 -6.78
CA THR A 319 22.61 -19.18 -6.20
C THR A 319 22.58 -20.17 -5.03
N ASN A 320 23.25 -21.31 -5.19
CA ASN A 320 23.46 -22.29 -4.12
C ASN A 320 24.53 -21.75 -3.18
N ALA A 321 24.13 -21.00 -2.15
CA ALA A 321 25.06 -20.49 -1.13
C ALA A 321 25.46 -21.56 -0.10
N ILE A 322 24.93 -22.78 -0.22
CA ILE A 322 25.19 -23.88 0.71
C ILE A 322 25.97 -24.95 -0.05
N GLY A 323 27.30 -24.81 -0.09
CA GLY A 323 28.19 -25.86 -0.58
C GLY A 323 29.46 -25.37 -1.27
N THR A 324 30.51 -25.14 -0.47
CA THR A 324 31.94 -25.05 -0.84
C THR A 324 32.41 -23.87 -1.71
N GLU A 325 33.25 -23.04 -1.08
CA GLU A 325 33.99 -21.85 -1.58
C GLU A 325 33.15 -20.59 -1.88
N GLY A 326 33.19 -19.63 -0.94
CA GLY A 326 32.40 -18.39 -0.89
C GLY A 326 32.65 -17.34 -1.99
N LYS A 327 32.59 -17.73 -3.26
CA LYS A 327 32.61 -16.84 -4.42
C LYS A 327 31.79 -17.43 -5.57
N TYR A 328 30.61 -16.86 -5.81
CA TYR A 328 29.77 -17.15 -6.96
C TYR A 328 29.99 -16.10 -8.05
N THR A 329 30.35 -16.51 -9.28
CA THR A 329 30.66 -15.61 -10.40
C THR A 329 29.83 -15.99 -11.62
N ILE A 330 29.09 -15.04 -12.18
CA ILE A 330 28.43 -15.19 -13.48
C ILE A 330 29.10 -14.22 -14.44
N ALA A 331 29.48 -14.69 -15.63
CA ALA A 331 30.09 -13.86 -16.66
C ALA A 331 29.53 -14.22 -18.04
N TYR A 332 29.21 -13.19 -18.83
CA TYR A 332 28.77 -13.33 -20.22
C TYR A 332 29.90 -12.97 -21.18
N GLY A 333 30.21 -13.89 -22.11
CA GLY A 333 31.15 -13.66 -23.21
C GLY A 333 30.41 -13.25 -24.48
N CYS A 334 30.47 -11.97 -24.86
CA CYS A 334 29.72 -11.48 -26.02
C CYS A 334 30.19 -12.08 -27.36
N ALA A 335 31.51 -12.33 -27.51
CA ALA A 335 32.07 -12.93 -28.72
C ALA A 335 31.53 -14.35 -28.96
N GLU A 336 31.51 -15.19 -27.92
CA GLU A 336 31.05 -16.58 -27.99
C GLU A 336 29.53 -16.72 -27.86
N ASN A 337 28.85 -15.65 -27.42
CA ASN A 337 27.45 -15.63 -27.03
C ASN A 337 27.09 -16.68 -25.96
N ARG A 338 27.88 -16.74 -24.88
CA ARG A 338 27.71 -17.76 -23.82
C ARG A 338 27.86 -17.20 -22.41
N TYR A 339 27.02 -17.66 -21.48
CA TYR A 339 27.21 -17.45 -20.05
C TYR A 339 28.09 -18.53 -19.42
N THR A 340 28.91 -18.12 -18.46
CA THR A 340 29.67 -19.01 -17.59
C THR A 340 29.29 -18.77 -16.13
N VAL A 341 29.13 -19.85 -15.36
CA VAL A 341 28.92 -19.83 -13.90
C VAL A 341 30.13 -20.47 -13.25
N ASN A 342 30.83 -19.73 -12.39
CA ASN A 342 32.09 -20.14 -11.76
C ASN A 342 33.12 -20.68 -12.77
N GLY A 343 33.15 -20.08 -13.97
CA GLY A 343 34.03 -20.47 -15.07
C GLY A 343 33.57 -21.70 -15.87
N ARG A 344 32.43 -22.32 -15.54
CA ARG A 344 31.84 -23.42 -16.32
C ARG A 344 30.83 -22.88 -17.32
N ASP A 345 30.92 -23.30 -18.57
CA ASP A 345 29.96 -22.95 -19.61
C ASP A 345 28.59 -23.53 -19.28
N THR A 346 27.56 -22.70 -19.42
CA THR A 346 26.16 -23.07 -19.21
C THR A 346 25.47 -23.51 -20.49
N GLY A 347 26.08 -23.23 -21.66
CA GLY A 347 25.44 -23.38 -22.96
C GLY A 347 24.34 -22.35 -23.26
N MET A 348 24.07 -21.44 -22.33
CA MET A 348 23.03 -20.41 -22.45
C MET A 348 23.52 -19.18 -23.22
N SER A 349 22.72 -18.70 -24.16
CA SER A 349 22.95 -17.45 -24.90
C SER A 349 22.61 -16.21 -24.06
N TRP A 350 22.88 -15.00 -24.58
CA TRP A 350 22.57 -13.78 -23.82
C TRP A 350 21.07 -13.63 -23.54
N GLU A 351 20.23 -14.04 -24.50
CA GLU A 351 18.78 -14.06 -24.40
C GLU A 351 18.28 -15.03 -23.32
N ASP A 352 18.93 -16.20 -23.21
CA ASP A 352 18.51 -17.25 -22.27
C ASP A 352 18.83 -16.91 -20.81
N GLY A 353 19.84 -16.08 -20.55
CA GLY A 353 20.33 -15.77 -19.20
C GLY A 353 19.91 -14.42 -18.62
N VAL A 354 19.16 -13.61 -19.38
CA VAL A 354 18.61 -12.33 -18.89
C VAL A 354 17.24 -12.53 -18.26
N PHE A 355 16.96 -11.74 -17.23
CA PHE A 355 15.63 -11.70 -16.63
C PHE A 355 14.68 -10.81 -17.43
N LEU A 356 15.19 -9.67 -17.91
CA LEU A 356 14.43 -8.77 -18.76
C LEU A 356 15.38 -8.20 -19.81
N SER A 357 14.93 -8.12 -21.05
CA SER A 357 15.60 -7.30 -22.05
C SER A 357 14.57 -6.59 -22.92
N GLU A 358 14.81 -5.31 -23.18
CA GLU A 358 13.96 -4.46 -23.99
C GLU A 358 14.85 -3.66 -24.95
N SER A 359 14.57 -3.77 -26.25
CA SER A 359 15.28 -3.00 -27.27
C SER A 359 16.81 -3.16 -27.26
N ILE A 360 17.30 -4.32 -26.80
CA ILE A 360 18.72 -4.72 -26.86
C ILE A 360 18.88 -5.86 -27.90
N PHE A 361 20.02 -5.92 -28.57
CA PHE A 361 20.41 -7.02 -29.45
C PHE A 361 21.93 -7.22 -29.47
N ARG A 362 22.40 -8.43 -29.80
CA ARG A 362 23.82 -8.69 -30.06
C ARG A 362 24.20 -8.24 -31.46
N LYS A 363 25.10 -7.28 -31.57
CA LYS A 363 25.67 -6.77 -32.83
C LYS A 363 27.01 -7.44 -33.09
N GLU A 364 27.17 -7.95 -34.30
CA GLU A 364 28.43 -8.48 -34.81
C GLU A 364 28.91 -7.61 -35.97
N GLU A 365 30.09 -7.02 -35.81
CA GLU A 365 30.73 -6.17 -36.83
C GLU A 365 31.97 -6.87 -37.37
N LYS A 366 31.83 -7.45 -38.57
CA LYS A 366 32.90 -8.21 -39.21
C LYS A 366 34.08 -7.31 -39.61
N ASP A 367 33.81 -6.07 -39.99
CA ASP A 367 34.82 -5.11 -40.43
C ASP A 367 35.71 -4.62 -39.28
N TRP A 368 35.14 -4.49 -38.08
CA TRP A 368 35.84 -4.01 -36.89
C TRP A 368 36.30 -5.12 -35.94
N LYS A 369 36.00 -6.39 -36.28
CA LYS A 369 36.24 -7.58 -35.43
C LYS A 369 35.70 -7.39 -34.01
N MET A 370 34.53 -6.75 -33.88
CA MET A 370 33.90 -6.48 -32.60
C MET A 370 32.53 -7.13 -32.49
N VAL A 371 32.23 -7.59 -31.29
CA VAL A 371 30.92 -8.14 -30.93
C VAL A 371 30.49 -7.55 -29.60
N TYR A 372 29.30 -6.97 -29.56
CA TYR A 372 28.79 -6.27 -28.38
C TYR A 372 27.26 -6.30 -28.33
N LEU A 373 26.69 -6.10 -27.14
CA LEU A 373 25.26 -5.85 -26.99
C LEU A 373 24.97 -4.36 -27.21
N ALA A 374 23.95 -4.06 -28.00
CA ALA A 374 23.62 -2.70 -28.41
C ALA A 374 22.12 -2.44 -28.30
N ARG A 375 21.76 -1.17 -28.07
CA ARG A 375 20.38 -0.71 -28.27
C ARG A 375 20.01 -0.86 -29.74
N LYS A 376 18.84 -1.44 -30.02
CA LYS A 376 18.30 -1.56 -31.38
C LYS A 376 18.19 -0.16 -32.01
N SER A 377 18.62 -0.03 -33.26
CA SER A 377 18.55 1.26 -33.97
C SER A 377 17.10 1.72 -34.09
N GLY A 378 16.85 3.01 -33.83
CA GLY A 378 15.51 3.62 -33.88
C GLY A 378 14.65 3.47 -32.63
N THR A 379 15.15 2.90 -31.52
CA THR A 379 14.42 2.86 -30.23
C THR A 379 14.85 4.01 -29.32
N ALA A 380 13.94 4.51 -28.47
CA ALA A 380 14.24 5.63 -27.56
C ALA A 380 15.25 5.23 -26.47
N PHE A 381 15.12 4.03 -25.91
CA PHE A 381 16.04 3.48 -24.92
C PHE A 381 16.28 1.98 -25.18
N GLY A 382 17.20 1.39 -24.42
CA GLY A 382 17.40 -0.06 -24.34
C GLY A 382 17.64 -0.44 -22.89
N LYS A 383 17.04 -1.54 -22.43
CA LYS A 383 17.12 -2.03 -21.05
C LYS A 383 17.52 -3.49 -21.05
N ILE A 384 18.39 -3.87 -20.14
CA ILE A 384 18.77 -5.26 -19.88
C ILE A 384 18.87 -5.43 -18.36
N ALA A 385 18.27 -6.48 -17.82
CA ALA A 385 18.26 -6.78 -16.40
C ALA A 385 18.49 -8.27 -16.15
N TRP A 386 19.13 -8.55 -15.02
CA TRP A 386 19.37 -9.89 -14.50
C TRP A 386 18.73 -9.98 -13.12
N LYS A 387 18.09 -11.12 -12.81
CA LYS A 387 17.49 -11.40 -11.50
C LYS A 387 18.20 -12.59 -10.88
N PHE A 388 18.48 -12.47 -9.59
CA PHE A 388 19.18 -13.48 -8.81
C PHE A 388 18.31 -13.84 -7.61
N LYS A 389 18.17 -15.13 -7.31
CA LYS A 389 17.44 -15.65 -6.15
C LYS A 389 18.33 -16.60 -5.36
N THR A 390 18.25 -16.54 -4.04
CA THR A 390 18.94 -17.47 -3.15
C THR A 390 18.02 -18.65 -2.83
N GLU A 391 18.57 -19.85 -2.63
CA GLU A 391 17.78 -21.03 -2.25
C GLU A 391 17.12 -20.87 -0.87
N THR A 392 17.73 -20.06 0.02
CA THR A 392 17.18 -19.70 1.32
C THR A 392 17.04 -18.18 1.45
N ASN A 393 16.12 -17.72 2.31
CA ASN A 393 15.95 -16.30 2.62
C ASN A 393 17.03 -15.77 3.60
N GLU A 394 18.04 -16.57 3.92
CA GLU A 394 19.02 -16.34 5.00
C GLU A 394 20.46 -16.18 4.48
N VAL A 395 20.66 -15.55 3.32
CA VAL A 395 21.99 -15.40 2.71
C VAL A 395 22.52 -13.98 2.80
N ASN A 396 23.60 -13.78 3.57
CA ASN A 396 24.29 -12.50 3.72
C ASN A 396 25.44 -12.36 2.71
N PHE A 397 25.33 -11.41 1.78
CA PHE A 397 26.38 -11.15 0.78
C PHE A 397 27.49 -10.24 1.35
N ARG A 398 28.71 -10.78 1.55
CA ARG A 398 29.88 -9.99 1.98
C ARG A 398 30.33 -8.95 0.95
N LYS A 399 30.23 -9.28 -0.35
CA LYS A 399 30.64 -8.42 -1.47
C LYS A 399 29.84 -8.78 -2.71
N VAL A 400 29.19 -7.78 -3.30
CA VAL A 400 28.62 -7.89 -4.65
C VAL A 400 29.45 -7.02 -5.58
N ALA A 401 29.97 -7.62 -6.66
CA ALA A 401 30.81 -6.93 -7.63
C ALA A 401 30.21 -7.11 -9.03
N LEU A 402 29.85 -5.99 -9.65
CA LEU A 402 29.34 -5.95 -11.01
C LEU A 402 30.36 -5.23 -11.90
N LYS A 403 30.81 -5.92 -12.95
CA LYS A 403 31.73 -5.38 -13.95
C LYS A 403 31.03 -5.34 -15.29
N LEU A 404 30.78 -4.13 -15.80
CA LEU A 404 30.11 -3.92 -17.06
C LEU A 404 30.92 -2.93 -17.91
N PRO A 405 31.62 -3.40 -18.95
CA PRO A 405 32.22 -2.51 -19.93
C PRO A 405 31.11 -1.91 -20.81
N ILE A 406 30.94 -0.59 -20.74
CA ILE A 406 29.95 0.17 -21.52
C ILE A 406 30.67 1.28 -22.27
N THR A 407 30.33 1.43 -23.55
CA THR A 407 30.78 2.54 -24.41
C THR A 407 29.57 3.33 -24.84
N ILE A 408 29.62 4.65 -24.67
CA ILE A 408 28.55 5.58 -25.03
C ILE A 408 29.01 6.40 -26.22
N PHE A 409 28.15 6.51 -27.23
CA PHE A 409 28.40 7.33 -28.41
C PHE A 409 27.50 8.57 -28.40
N GLU A 410 28.03 9.70 -28.90
CA GLU A 410 27.32 10.96 -29.07
C GLU A 410 26.68 11.50 -27.77
N LYS A 411 25.36 11.72 -27.77
CA LYS A 411 24.55 12.23 -26.63
C LYS A 411 23.87 11.10 -25.84
N GLY A 412 24.27 9.84 -26.04
CA GLY A 412 23.69 8.73 -25.30
C GLY A 412 23.89 8.86 -23.80
N GLU A 413 22.95 8.34 -23.01
CA GLU A 413 23.09 8.20 -21.56
C GLU A 413 22.87 6.74 -21.18
N ALA A 414 23.67 6.23 -20.23
CA ALA A 414 23.47 4.91 -19.65
C ALA A 414 23.30 5.05 -18.13
N THR A 415 22.27 4.43 -17.58
CA THR A 415 22.02 4.39 -16.14
C THR A 415 22.03 2.94 -15.69
N LEU A 416 22.70 2.66 -14.57
CA LEU A 416 22.70 1.37 -13.93
C LEU A 416 21.93 1.48 -12.61
N SER A 417 20.92 0.63 -12.46
CA SER A 417 20.19 0.42 -11.22
C SER A 417 20.45 -0.97 -10.64
N VAL A 418 20.53 -1.09 -9.31
CA VAL A 418 20.57 -2.36 -8.60
C VAL A 418 19.46 -2.37 -7.55
N LEU A 419 18.59 -3.38 -7.64
CA LEU A 419 17.40 -3.56 -6.80
C LEU A 419 17.59 -4.78 -5.89
N ALA A 420 17.10 -4.72 -4.65
CA ALA A 420 16.78 -5.93 -3.89
C ALA A 420 15.58 -5.71 -2.96
N ALA A 421 14.72 -6.75 -2.88
CA ALA A 421 13.42 -6.70 -2.20
C ALA A 421 12.66 -5.40 -2.53
N ASP A 422 12.63 -5.08 -3.83
CA ASP A 422 11.86 -3.98 -4.39
C ASP A 422 12.30 -2.57 -3.96
N GLN A 423 13.48 -2.45 -3.33
CA GLN A 423 14.14 -1.17 -3.05
C GLN A 423 15.32 -0.90 -4.00
N THR A 424 15.41 0.35 -4.49
CA THR A 424 16.56 0.83 -5.27
C THR A 424 17.77 1.07 -4.37
N ILE A 425 18.74 0.17 -4.46
CA ILE A 425 19.92 0.19 -3.59
C ILE A 425 21.08 0.94 -4.24
N LEU A 426 21.09 1.05 -5.56
CA LEU A 426 22.05 1.87 -6.29
C LEU A 426 21.38 2.36 -7.57
N GLU A 427 21.48 3.65 -7.84
CA GLU A 427 21.19 4.22 -9.15
C GLU A 427 22.32 5.18 -9.53
N LYS A 428 22.93 4.98 -10.70
CA LYS A 428 24.04 5.82 -11.15
C LYS A 428 24.07 5.97 -12.66
N LYS A 429 24.20 7.23 -13.12
CA LYS A 429 24.56 7.55 -14.52
C LYS A 429 26.02 7.15 -14.79
N ILE A 430 26.24 6.34 -15.81
CA ILE A 430 27.54 5.81 -16.21
C ILE A 430 28.06 6.63 -17.41
N LYS A 431 29.34 7.01 -17.38
CA LYS A 431 29.99 7.77 -18.46
C LYS A 431 31.03 6.95 -19.26
N SER A 432 31.58 5.87 -18.69
CA SER A 432 32.49 4.90 -19.34
C SER A 432 32.65 3.65 -18.44
N SER A 433 33.42 2.63 -18.89
CA SER A 433 33.62 1.32 -18.21
C SER A 433 33.55 1.38 -16.68
N PHE A 434 32.61 0.61 -16.10
CA PHE A 434 32.22 0.76 -14.71
C PHE A 434 32.41 -0.54 -13.92
N THR A 435 33.01 -0.43 -12.74
CA THR A 435 33.07 -1.52 -11.75
C THR A 435 32.36 -1.04 -10.49
N VAL A 436 31.18 -1.60 -10.18
CA VAL A 436 30.55 -1.43 -8.87
C VAL A 436 31.21 -2.43 -7.93
N ILE A 437 31.79 -1.96 -6.82
CA ILE A 437 32.08 -2.80 -5.65
C ILE A 437 31.28 -2.21 -4.51
N LYS A 438 30.16 -2.85 -4.14
CA LYS A 438 29.47 -2.58 -2.88
C LYS A 438 29.86 -3.66 -1.88
N LYS A 439 30.45 -3.25 -0.76
CA LYS A 439 30.64 -4.10 0.41
C LYS A 439 29.39 -3.94 1.27
N HIS A 440 28.71 -5.06 1.54
CA HIS A 440 27.50 -5.19 2.38
C HIS A 440 26.17 -4.71 1.76
N PHE A 441 25.21 -5.62 1.69
CA PHE A 441 23.81 -5.42 1.26
C PHE A 441 22.92 -5.82 2.44
N PHE A 442 21.93 -5.01 2.83
CA PHE A 442 20.95 -5.36 3.88
C PHE A 442 19.55 -5.04 3.36
N ILE A 443 18.66 -6.03 3.39
CA ILE A 443 17.23 -5.93 3.04
C ILE A 443 16.47 -5.83 4.37
N THR A 444 15.70 -4.78 4.59
CA THR A 444 14.82 -4.66 5.78
C THR A 444 13.54 -5.43 5.49
N TYR A 445 13.32 -6.57 6.15
CA TYR A 445 11.99 -7.15 6.29
C TYR A 445 11.41 -6.66 7.62
N PHE A 446 10.27 -5.98 7.62
CA PHE A 446 9.47 -5.80 8.83
C PHE A 446 9.06 -7.19 9.34
N ARG A 447 9.54 -7.61 10.50
CA ARG A 447 9.16 -8.90 11.11
C ARG A 447 8.04 -8.67 12.13
N ILE A 448 6.95 -9.43 12.00
CA ILE A 448 5.79 -9.41 12.90
C ILE A 448 6.19 -9.88 14.30
N THR A 449 5.85 -9.11 15.34
CA THR A 449 6.07 -9.39 16.77
C THR A 449 4.75 -9.50 17.54
N PHE A 450 4.78 -9.99 18.79
CA PHE A 450 3.58 -10.06 19.63
C PHE A 450 3.01 -8.65 19.92
N GLU A 451 3.88 -7.70 20.22
CA GLU A 451 3.52 -6.32 20.54
C GLU A 451 3.01 -5.55 19.31
N ASN A 452 3.42 -5.94 18.09
CA ASN A 452 2.86 -5.38 16.85
C ASN A 452 1.76 -6.26 16.25
N ALA A 453 1.30 -7.30 16.96
CA ALA A 453 0.22 -8.16 16.49
C ALA A 453 -1.12 -7.42 16.57
N ASN A 454 -1.92 -7.53 15.50
CA ASN A 454 -3.26 -6.95 15.43
C ASN A 454 -4.24 -7.64 16.38
N ILE A 455 -3.99 -8.91 16.71
CA ILE A 455 -4.77 -9.70 17.65
C ILE A 455 -3.81 -10.27 18.68
N ARG A 456 -4.05 -9.98 19.96
CA ARG A 456 -3.25 -10.46 21.09
C ARG A 456 -4.09 -11.40 21.94
N VAL A 457 -3.55 -12.60 22.14
CA VAL A 457 -4.15 -13.59 23.06
C VAL A 457 -3.42 -13.48 24.40
N VAL A 458 -4.15 -13.06 25.44
CA VAL A 458 -3.64 -12.85 26.81
C VAL A 458 -4.38 -13.78 27.79
N ASN A 459 -3.94 -13.86 29.06
CA ASN A 459 -4.75 -14.55 30.08
C ASN A 459 -5.82 -13.59 30.61
N ALA A 460 -6.94 -14.12 31.12
CA ALA A 460 -8.00 -13.30 31.71
C ALA A 460 -7.54 -12.39 32.86
N GLU A 461 -6.53 -12.81 33.63
CA GLU A 461 -5.94 -12.02 34.73
C GLU A 461 -5.19 -10.78 34.23
N ASP A 462 -4.68 -10.82 32.99
CA ASP A 462 -3.94 -9.74 32.35
C ASP A 462 -4.88 -8.78 31.57
N SER A 463 -6.19 -9.06 31.54
CA SER A 463 -7.18 -8.27 30.80
C SER A 463 -7.94 -7.32 31.73
N PRO A 464 -8.01 -6.01 31.41
CA PRO A 464 -8.72 -5.04 32.23
C PRO A 464 -10.24 -5.27 32.27
N LEU A 465 -10.80 -5.94 31.27
CA LEU A 465 -12.23 -6.22 31.12
C LEU A 465 -12.57 -7.69 31.45
N GLY A 466 -11.67 -8.38 32.16
CA GLY A 466 -11.81 -9.79 32.51
C GLY A 466 -11.77 -10.69 31.27
N GLY A 467 -12.65 -11.70 31.23
CA GLY A 467 -12.57 -12.78 30.24
C GLY A 467 -13.05 -12.45 28.81
N GLY A 468 -13.69 -11.30 28.57
CA GLY A 468 -14.22 -10.94 27.24
C GLY A 468 -13.16 -10.36 26.28
N PRO A 469 -13.43 -10.38 24.95
CA PRO A 469 -12.59 -9.68 23.98
C PRO A 469 -12.87 -8.17 24.03
N TRP A 470 -11.87 -7.36 23.66
CA TRP A 470 -12.01 -5.91 23.56
C TRP A 470 -10.98 -5.32 22.61
N THR A 471 -11.22 -4.10 22.13
CA THR A 471 -10.35 -3.41 21.19
C THR A 471 -9.74 -2.16 21.82
N SER A 472 -8.41 -2.06 21.78
CA SER A 472 -7.72 -0.80 22.06
C SER A 472 -7.89 0.13 20.87
N HIS A 473 -8.45 1.31 21.14
CA HIS A 473 -8.74 2.28 20.09
C HIS A 473 -8.33 3.69 20.51
N SER A 474 -7.11 4.08 20.15
CA SER A 474 -6.60 5.44 20.32
C SER A 474 -6.95 6.42 19.17
N GLY A 475 -7.50 5.91 18.06
CA GLY A 475 -7.81 6.67 16.85
C GLY A 475 -9.11 7.51 16.90
N LEU A 476 -9.36 8.26 15.83
CA LEU A 476 -10.62 8.98 15.56
C LEU A 476 -11.62 8.05 14.85
N CYS A 477 -12.87 8.52 14.71
CA CYS A 477 -13.85 7.83 13.88
C CYS A 477 -13.29 7.55 12.48
N GLY A 478 -13.47 6.32 11.98
CA GLY A 478 -13.00 5.90 10.66
C GLY A 478 -11.52 5.50 10.60
N MET A 479 -10.77 5.61 11.70
CA MET A 479 -9.37 5.19 11.76
C MET A 479 -9.22 3.81 12.39
N GLN A 480 -8.31 3.00 11.84
CA GLN A 480 -7.98 1.70 12.42
C GLN A 480 -7.55 1.85 13.91
N GLY A 481 -8.14 1.03 14.77
CA GLY A 481 -7.74 0.82 16.17
C GLY A 481 -6.36 0.15 16.29
N ASP A 482 -5.85 0.07 17.52
CA ASP A 482 -4.46 -0.30 17.78
C ASP A 482 -4.26 -1.82 17.74
N TYR A 483 -5.07 -2.56 18.49
CA TYR A 483 -5.08 -4.02 18.53
C TYR A 483 -6.37 -4.54 19.19
N ILE A 484 -6.73 -5.78 18.87
CA ILE A 484 -7.76 -6.56 19.56
C ILE A 484 -7.07 -7.39 20.64
N SER A 485 -7.57 -7.31 21.87
CA SER A 485 -7.21 -8.20 22.97
C SER A 485 -8.29 -9.25 23.14
N MET A 486 -7.89 -10.51 23.20
CA MET A 486 -8.78 -11.62 23.52
C MET A 486 -8.12 -12.50 24.56
N THR A 487 -8.92 -13.08 25.44
CA THR A 487 -8.39 -13.97 26.46
C THR A 487 -8.25 -15.39 25.90
N LYS A 488 -7.29 -16.15 26.40
CA LYS A 488 -7.16 -17.57 26.09
C LYS A 488 -8.46 -18.31 26.44
N GLU A 489 -9.10 -17.93 27.53
CA GLU A 489 -10.37 -18.47 28.00
C GLU A 489 -11.52 -18.19 27.02
N PHE A 490 -11.56 -17.01 26.40
CA PHE A 490 -12.54 -16.70 25.35
C PHE A 490 -12.30 -17.54 24.10
N VAL A 491 -11.04 -17.68 23.68
CA VAL A 491 -10.67 -18.45 22.48
C VAL A 491 -10.94 -19.94 22.67
N GLU A 492 -10.45 -20.52 23.77
CA GLU A 492 -10.51 -21.97 24.05
C GLU A 492 -11.80 -22.43 24.74
N GLY A 493 -12.50 -21.56 25.48
CA GLY A 493 -13.59 -21.96 26.37
C GLY A 493 -14.92 -22.27 25.67
N ASP A 494 -15.62 -23.30 26.14
CA ASP A 494 -16.80 -23.90 25.48
C ASP A 494 -18.16 -23.36 25.94
N GLY A 495 -18.27 -22.08 26.33
CA GLY A 495 -19.60 -21.45 26.44
C GLY A 495 -19.88 -20.55 27.64
N GLN A 496 -18.97 -20.40 28.60
CA GLN A 496 -19.20 -19.54 29.77
C GLN A 496 -19.34 -18.05 29.38
N PHE A 497 -18.68 -17.64 28.30
CA PHE A 497 -18.77 -16.29 27.73
C PHE A 497 -19.94 -16.11 26.76
N VAL A 498 -20.55 -17.20 26.28
CA VAL A 498 -21.66 -17.13 25.31
C VAL A 498 -22.92 -16.52 25.94
N GLN A 499 -23.12 -16.75 27.24
CA GLN A 499 -24.23 -16.16 27.98
C GLN A 499 -24.06 -14.64 28.20
N THR A 500 -22.83 -14.13 28.16
CA THR A 500 -22.52 -12.71 28.44
C THR A 500 -22.28 -11.89 27.16
N PHE A 501 -21.61 -12.46 26.17
CA PHE A 501 -21.17 -11.77 24.94
C PHE A 501 -21.76 -12.38 23.65
N GLY A 502 -22.63 -13.39 23.77
CA GLY A 502 -23.20 -14.09 22.62
C GLY A 502 -22.18 -14.98 21.90
N SER A 503 -22.42 -15.25 20.62
CA SER A 503 -21.57 -16.14 19.85
C SER A 503 -20.16 -15.53 19.64
N LYS A 504 -19.12 -16.37 19.67
CA LYS A 504 -17.72 -15.91 19.54
C LYS A 504 -17.49 -15.16 18.23
N GLU A 505 -18.20 -15.56 17.17
CA GLU A 505 -18.13 -14.95 15.84
C GLU A 505 -18.66 -13.51 15.88
N LYS A 506 -19.81 -13.26 16.51
CA LYS A 506 -20.40 -11.91 16.59
C LYS A 506 -19.59 -11.01 17.50
N ALA A 507 -19.14 -11.51 18.65
CA ALA A 507 -18.25 -10.77 19.53
C ALA A 507 -16.93 -10.41 18.83
N PHE A 508 -16.34 -11.33 18.06
CA PHE A 508 -15.15 -11.02 17.28
C PHE A 508 -15.43 -10.01 16.15
N ILE A 509 -16.56 -10.09 15.46
CA ILE A 509 -16.94 -9.12 14.42
C ILE A 509 -17.15 -7.72 15.01
N HIS A 510 -17.75 -7.64 16.21
CA HIS A 510 -17.93 -6.38 16.95
C HIS A 510 -16.58 -5.71 17.23
N GLU A 511 -15.64 -6.46 17.81
CA GLU A 511 -14.29 -5.97 18.07
C GLU A 511 -13.48 -5.72 16.80
N TRP A 512 -13.65 -6.55 15.77
CA TRP A 512 -13.02 -6.34 14.48
C TRP A 512 -13.51 -5.05 13.82
N ALA A 513 -14.78 -4.68 13.99
CA ALA A 513 -15.30 -3.43 13.45
C ALA A 513 -14.67 -2.22 14.14
N HIS A 514 -14.57 -2.24 15.47
CA HIS A 514 -13.80 -1.25 16.24
C HIS A 514 -12.36 -1.15 15.71
N PHE A 515 -11.67 -2.29 15.57
CA PHE A 515 -10.28 -2.32 15.16
C PHE A 515 -10.09 -1.89 13.71
N ARG A 516 -10.80 -2.46 12.75
CA ARG A 516 -10.50 -2.29 11.32
C ARG A 516 -11.03 -0.98 10.75
N TRP A 517 -12.21 -0.55 11.21
CA TRP A 517 -12.94 0.57 10.60
C TRP A 517 -13.13 1.77 11.53
N GLY A 518 -12.72 1.66 12.80
CA GLY A 518 -12.78 2.77 13.74
C GLY A 518 -14.20 3.26 14.01
N VAL A 519 -15.15 2.32 14.14
CA VAL A 519 -16.54 2.60 14.51
C VAL A 519 -16.72 2.47 16.02
N PHE A 520 -17.84 2.96 16.55
CA PHE A 520 -18.15 2.96 17.98
C PHE A 520 -19.49 2.30 18.30
N GLU A 521 -19.75 2.14 19.58
CA GLU A 521 -20.90 1.48 20.18
C GLU A 521 -22.19 2.28 19.90
N GLU A 522 -23.24 1.56 19.51
CA GLU A 522 -24.58 2.09 19.23
C GLU A 522 -25.57 1.89 20.39
N TYR A 523 -25.08 1.39 21.52
CA TYR A 523 -25.82 1.30 22.78
C TYR A 523 -25.30 2.32 23.81
N GLY A 524 -26.09 2.54 24.88
CA GLY A 524 -25.72 3.43 25.98
C GLY A 524 -25.08 2.70 27.15
N PHE A 525 -24.39 3.44 28.02
CA PHE A 525 -23.68 2.94 29.18
C PHE A 525 -24.39 3.37 30.47
N PRO A 526 -24.55 2.47 31.45
CA PRO A 526 -25.16 2.80 32.74
C PRO A 526 -24.39 3.88 33.48
N GLY A 527 -25.10 4.83 34.11
CA GLY A 527 -24.46 5.93 34.85
C GLY A 527 -23.76 6.98 33.97
N ASP A 528 -23.54 6.71 32.68
CA ASP A 528 -22.88 7.65 31.77
C ASP A 528 -23.86 8.74 31.32
N SER A 529 -23.70 9.96 31.82
CA SER A 529 -24.57 11.08 31.43
C SER A 529 -24.45 11.51 29.95
N ARG A 530 -23.35 11.17 29.28
CA ARG A 530 -23.07 11.55 27.88
C ARG A 530 -23.56 10.51 26.90
N PHE A 531 -23.36 9.24 27.20
CA PHE A 531 -23.84 8.10 26.43
C PHE A 531 -24.82 7.30 27.29
N PRO A 532 -25.95 7.91 27.69
CA PRO A 532 -26.78 7.33 28.74
C PRO A 532 -27.41 6.03 28.29
N TYR A 533 -27.51 5.09 29.21
CA TYR A 533 -28.22 3.84 28.97
C TYR A 533 -29.70 4.08 28.59
N PHE A 534 -30.33 5.10 29.19
CA PHE A 534 -31.70 5.51 28.91
C PHE A 534 -31.78 7.01 28.54
N TYR A 535 -32.65 7.37 27.58
CA TYR A 535 -32.87 8.75 27.19
C TYR A 535 -34.36 9.05 26.97
N PHE A 536 -34.74 10.34 26.97
CA PHE A 536 -36.10 10.78 26.64
C PHE A 536 -36.20 11.11 25.14
N PRO A 537 -36.98 10.34 24.36
CA PRO A 537 -37.25 10.69 22.97
C PRO A 537 -38.03 12.01 22.87
N PRO A 538 -37.84 12.81 21.81
CA PRO A 538 -38.61 14.02 21.60
C PRO A 538 -40.11 13.77 21.65
N GLY A 539 -40.81 14.43 22.58
CA GLY A 539 -42.27 14.33 22.74
C GLY A 539 -42.76 13.14 23.57
N ARG A 540 -41.88 12.30 24.14
CA ARG A 540 -42.25 11.25 25.10
C ARG A 540 -41.97 11.70 26.54
N THR A 541 -42.81 11.23 27.46
CA THR A 541 -42.69 11.49 28.91
C THR A 541 -41.98 10.37 29.67
N GLU A 542 -41.57 9.31 28.97
CA GLU A 542 -40.91 8.13 29.52
C GLU A 542 -39.56 7.93 28.83
N GLN A 543 -38.59 7.42 29.58
CA GLN A 543 -37.28 7.07 29.04
C GLN A 543 -37.34 5.77 28.22
N VAL A 544 -36.47 5.65 27.23
CA VAL A 544 -36.25 4.41 26.47
C VAL A 544 -34.76 4.08 26.44
N ALA A 545 -34.43 2.81 26.22
CA ALA A 545 -33.04 2.38 26.12
C ALA A 545 -32.36 2.93 24.86
N VAL A 546 -31.06 3.22 24.96
CA VAL A 546 -30.22 3.60 23.83
C VAL A 546 -29.74 2.33 23.13
N TYR A 547 -30.19 2.13 21.90
CA TYR A 547 -29.78 1.05 21.00
C TYR A 547 -30.02 1.46 19.55
N SER A 548 -29.44 0.70 18.61
CA SER A 548 -29.78 0.81 17.18
C SER A 548 -30.41 -0.48 16.66
N ALA A 549 -31.65 -0.35 16.19
CA ALA A 549 -32.44 -1.41 15.57
C ALA A 549 -33.44 -0.80 14.59
N LYS A 550 -33.87 -1.60 13.62
CA LYS A 550 -34.81 -1.19 12.57
C LYS A 550 -36.16 -0.74 13.16
N ASP A 551 -36.75 -1.57 14.00
CA ASP A 551 -37.97 -1.30 14.76
C ASP A 551 -37.71 -1.31 16.28
N ASP A 552 -38.67 -0.84 17.08
CA ASP A 552 -38.58 -0.89 18.55
C ASP A 552 -38.53 -2.35 19.03
N LEU A 553 -37.66 -2.63 20.01
CA LEU A 553 -37.45 -3.96 20.58
C LEU A 553 -38.43 -4.24 21.72
N ASP A 554 -38.99 -5.45 21.73
CA ASP A 554 -39.67 -6.00 22.88
C ASP A 554 -38.64 -6.49 23.91
N GLY A 555 -38.87 -6.23 25.19
CA GLY A 555 -37.93 -6.63 26.23
C GLY A 555 -38.44 -6.33 27.62
N VAL A 556 -37.63 -6.68 28.62
CA VAL A 556 -37.95 -6.46 30.02
C VAL A 556 -36.97 -5.50 30.65
N TYR A 557 -37.51 -4.57 31.43
CA TYR A 557 -36.72 -3.65 32.24
C TYR A 557 -36.53 -4.27 33.63
N GLN A 558 -35.32 -4.71 33.93
CA GLN A 558 -34.96 -5.32 35.21
C GLN A 558 -33.60 -4.82 35.72
N THR A 559 -33.39 -4.90 37.03
CA THR A 559 -32.07 -4.71 37.64
C THR A 559 -31.18 -5.93 37.40
N ILE A 560 -29.88 -5.81 37.69
CA ILE A 560 -28.91 -6.92 37.53
C ILE A 560 -29.31 -8.14 38.40
N ASP A 561 -29.97 -7.91 39.53
CA ASP A 561 -30.47 -8.95 40.42
C ASP A 561 -31.81 -9.56 39.98
N GLY A 562 -32.36 -9.11 38.83
CA GLY A 562 -33.58 -9.63 38.22
C GLY A 562 -34.88 -9.04 38.76
N THR A 563 -34.85 -7.95 39.54
CA THR A 563 -36.06 -7.27 40.00
C THR A 563 -36.60 -6.34 38.92
N THR A 564 -37.92 -6.25 38.75
CA THR A 564 -38.54 -5.34 37.76
C THR A 564 -38.19 -3.89 38.06
N CYS A 565 -37.78 -3.14 37.04
CA CYS A 565 -37.38 -1.75 37.23
C CYS A 565 -38.54 -0.87 37.71
N THR A 566 -38.22 0.10 38.56
CA THR A 566 -39.15 1.17 38.94
C THR A 566 -38.79 2.50 38.28
N THR A 567 -39.80 3.35 38.08
CA THR A 567 -39.63 4.72 37.59
C THR A 567 -40.09 5.74 38.63
N SER A 568 -39.39 6.87 38.68
CA SER A 568 -39.81 8.02 39.48
C SER A 568 -41.05 8.71 38.89
N GLU A 569 -41.67 9.65 39.63
CA GLU A 569 -42.77 10.49 39.14
C GLU A 569 -42.42 11.27 37.85
N ALA A 570 -41.13 11.48 37.59
CA ALA A 570 -40.61 12.13 36.39
C ALA A 570 -40.30 11.15 35.23
N GLY A 571 -40.63 9.86 35.36
CA GLY A 571 -40.42 8.86 34.31
C GLY A 571 -38.96 8.39 34.14
N VAL A 572 -38.11 8.64 35.15
CA VAL A 572 -36.69 8.23 35.15
C VAL A 572 -36.52 6.88 35.82
N TYR A 573 -35.82 5.95 35.18
CA TYR A 573 -35.48 4.64 35.74
C TYR A 573 -34.42 4.73 36.85
N GLU A 574 -34.43 3.76 37.77
CA GLU A 574 -33.36 3.56 38.75
C GLU A 574 -32.00 3.22 38.10
N ALA A 575 -30.90 3.51 38.79
CA ALA A 575 -29.55 3.51 38.21
C ALA A 575 -29.05 2.12 37.78
N ASP A 576 -29.46 1.08 38.49
CA ASP A 576 -29.16 -0.33 38.21
C ASP A 576 -30.15 -0.98 37.23
N CYS A 577 -31.18 -0.25 36.78
CA CYS A 577 -32.09 -0.72 35.76
C CYS A 577 -31.38 -0.98 34.43
N ARG A 578 -31.70 -2.08 33.76
CA ARG A 578 -31.22 -2.47 32.44
C ARG A 578 -32.39 -2.90 31.57
N PHE A 579 -32.22 -2.77 30.26
CA PHE A 579 -33.18 -3.25 29.27
C PHE A 579 -32.63 -4.53 28.67
N PHE A 580 -33.36 -5.62 28.88
CA PHE A 580 -33.04 -6.94 28.35
C PHE A 580 -33.98 -7.24 27.18
N PRO A 581 -33.54 -7.04 25.92
CA PRO A 581 -34.35 -7.38 24.75
C PRO A 581 -34.62 -8.88 24.69
N ASN A 582 -35.84 -9.27 24.31
CA ASN A 582 -36.19 -10.68 24.16
C ASN A 582 -35.43 -11.31 22.98
N GLU A 583 -35.05 -12.57 23.09
CA GLU A 583 -34.32 -13.29 22.04
C GLU A 583 -35.15 -13.51 20.75
N ASP A 584 -36.48 -13.50 20.86
CA ASP A 584 -37.43 -13.75 19.78
C ASP A 584 -37.85 -12.48 19.00
N ASN A 585 -37.20 -11.35 19.27
CA ASN A 585 -37.39 -10.11 18.48
C ASN A 585 -37.14 -10.36 16.98
N ALA A 586 -38.17 -10.13 16.17
CA ALA A 586 -38.11 -10.32 14.71
C ALA A 586 -37.40 -9.18 13.96
N THR A 587 -37.14 -8.04 14.63
CA THR A 587 -36.49 -6.87 14.04
C THR A 587 -34.96 -7.03 13.98
N SER A 588 -34.35 -6.48 12.93
CA SER A 588 -32.88 -6.46 12.77
C SER A 588 -32.26 -5.47 13.76
N VAL A 589 -31.22 -5.93 14.46
CA VAL A 589 -30.44 -5.16 15.44
C VAL A 589 -29.03 -4.97 14.89
N SER A 590 -28.44 -3.80 15.10
CA SER A 590 -27.07 -3.57 14.66
C SER A 590 -26.06 -4.43 15.42
N LEU A 591 -25.07 -4.95 14.72
CA LEU A 591 -23.89 -5.60 15.31
C LEU A 591 -23.06 -4.66 16.21
N MET A 592 -23.20 -3.34 16.12
CA MET A 592 -22.59 -2.41 17.09
C MET A 592 -23.51 -2.06 18.27
N SER A 593 -24.70 -2.67 18.33
CA SER A 593 -25.66 -2.54 19.42
C SER A 593 -25.68 -3.83 20.27
N PHE A 594 -26.82 -4.52 20.38
CA PHE A 594 -26.93 -5.79 21.10
C PHE A 594 -26.48 -6.99 20.25
N HIS A 595 -25.18 -7.07 19.95
CA HIS A 595 -24.59 -8.09 19.07
C HIS A 595 -24.84 -9.54 19.51
N TYR A 596 -25.12 -9.77 20.79
CA TYR A 596 -25.43 -11.11 21.32
C TYR A 596 -26.79 -11.65 20.88
N LEU A 597 -27.71 -10.81 20.39
CA LEU A 597 -29.02 -11.25 19.94
C LEU A 597 -28.93 -12.07 18.64
N PRO A 598 -29.79 -13.10 18.44
CA PRO A 598 -29.84 -13.85 17.20
C PRO A 598 -30.10 -12.98 15.96
N SER A 599 -30.97 -11.97 16.10
CA SER A 599 -31.36 -11.04 15.04
C SER A 599 -30.28 -10.01 14.64
N ALA A 600 -29.17 -9.91 15.39
CA ALA A 600 -28.06 -9.04 15.04
C ALA A 600 -27.17 -9.68 13.96
N LEU A 601 -27.43 -9.37 12.68
CA LEU A 601 -26.74 -9.97 11.53
C LEU A 601 -25.99 -8.96 10.67
N GLU A 602 -26.35 -7.69 10.77
CA GLU A 602 -25.85 -6.61 9.91
C GLU A 602 -25.50 -5.39 10.78
N PHE A 603 -24.69 -4.47 10.24
CA PHE A 603 -24.47 -3.17 10.86
C PHE A 603 -25.60 -2.19 10.53
N ASP A 604 -25.80 -1.18 11.35
CA ASP A 604 -26.74 -0.10 11.05
C ASP A 604 -26.36 0.65 9.76
N ASP A 605 -27.36 0.92 8.92
CA ASP A 605 -27.22 1.55 7.61
C ASP A 605 -28.05 2.82 7.48
N THR A 606 -27.89 3.55 6.37
CA THR A 606 -28.61 4.82 6.15
C THR A 606 -30.14 4.71 6.12
N LEU A 607 -30.70 3.53 5.90
CA LEU A 607 -32.14 3.34 5.72
C LEU A 607 -32.90 3.36 7.05
N TYR A 608 -32.26 2.91 8.14
CA TYR A 608 -32.90 2.83 9.46
C TYR A 608 -32.08 3.43 10.61
N HIS A 609 -30.94 4.06 10.33
CA HIS A 609 -30.11 4.70 11.34
C HIS A 609 -30.83 5.83 12.10
N ARG A 610 -30.84 5.71 13.43
CA ARG A 610 -31.55 6.64 14.34
C ARG A 610 -30.62 7.75 14.84
N LYS A 611 -30.44 8.82 14.04
CA LYS A 611 -29.54 9.96 14.37
C LYS A 611 -29.83 10.70 15.68
N ALA A 612 -31.05 10.62 16.19
CA ALA A 612 -31.46 11.27 17.43
C ALA A 612 -31.05 10.48 18.70
N VAL A 613 -30.62 9.24 18.54
CA VAL A 613 -30.19 8.39 19.66
C VAL A 613 -28.83 8.88 20.16
N PRO A 614 -28.63 9.11 21.47
CA PRO A 614 -27.38 9.65 22.01
C PRO A 614 -26.29 8.57 22.17
N SER A 615 -26.04 7.76 21.14
CA SER A 615 -24.99 6.74 21.13
C SER A 615 -23.60 7.32 20.91
N LYS A 616 -22.56 6.55 21.22
CA LYS A 616 -21.16 6.95 21.03
C LYS A 616 -20.81 7.07 19.55
N GLN A 617 -21.30 6.16 18.71
CA GLN A 617 -21.21 6.27 17.26
C GLN A 617 -21.77 7.61 16.75
N ASN A 618 -22.99 7.98 17.13
CA ASN A 618 -23.61 9.22 16.66
C ASN A 618 -22.83 10.47 17.07
N GLN A 619 -22.39 10.51 18.33
CA GLN A 619 -21.71 11.69 18.85
C GLN A 619 -20.26 11.83 18.38
N LEU A 620 -19.57 10.74 18.05
CA LEU A 620 -18.16 10.76 17.64
C LEU A 620 -17.96 10.69 16.11
N CYS A 621 -18.90 10.10 15.38
CA CYS A 621 -18.85 9.94 13.92
C CYS A 621 -19.79 10.87 13.18
N ASN A 622 -20.02 12.08 13.71
CA ASN A 622 -20.84 13.11 13.05
C ASN A 622 -22.26 12.62 12.65
N TYR A 623 -22.88 11.80 13.51
CA TYR A 623 -24.22 11.22 13.30
C TYR A 623 -24.33 10.36 12.03
N GLU A 624 -23.21 9.79 11.59
CA GLU A 624 -23.14 8.81 10.50
C GLU A 624 -23.32 7.40 11.05
N SER A 625 -24.02 6.57 10.28
CA SER A 625 -24.17 5.15 10.57
C SER A 625 -22.83 4.42 10.55
N VAL A 626 -22.78 3.27 11.20
CA VAL A 626 -21.62 2.38 11.16
C VAL A 626 -21.27 2.02 9.72
N TRP A 627 -22.27 1.69 8.89
CA TRP A 627 -22.07 1.36 7.49
C TRP A 627 -21.51 2.51 6.66
N GLU A 628 -22.00 3.75 6.87
CA GLU A 628 -21.43 4.94 6.20
C GLU A 628 -19.96 5.15 6.57
N THR A 629 -19.63 5.01 7.85
CA THR A 629 -18.26 5.17 8.37
C THR A 629 -17.32 4.14 7.72
N MET A 630 -17.76 2.89 7.64
CA MET A 630 -17.03 1.80 7.00
C MET A 630 -16.80 2.06 5.51
N MET A 631 -17.84 2.45 4.77
CA MET A 631 -17.78 2.65 3.32
C MET A 631 -16.96 3.88 2.91
N LYS A 632 -16.93 4.94 3.72
CA LYS A 632 -16.16 6.16 3.43
C LYS A 632 -14.66 6.00 3.65
N ASN A 633 -14.28 5.33 4.73
CA ASN A 633 -12.93 5.42 5.28
C ASN A 633 -12.11 4.14 5.10
N SER A 634 -12.72 3.04 4.65
CA SER A 634 -12.04 1.75 4.51
C SER A 634 -11.73 1.38 3.06
N GLU A 635 -10.52 0.86 2.85
CA GLU A 635 -10.09 0.22 1.59
C GLU A 635 -10.69 -1.19 1.40
N ASP A 636 -11.40 -1.72 2.40
CA ASP A 636 -11.94 -3.09 2.40
C ASP A 636 -13.18 -3.28 1.52
N PHE A 637 -13.85 -2.19 1.11
CA PHE A 637 -15.10 -2.24 0.35
C PHE A 637 -15.01 -1.61 -1.05
N PRO A 638 -14.08 -2.05 -1.93
CA PRO A 638 -14.07 -1.63 -3.33
C PRO A 638 -15.30 -2.20 -4.04
N SER A 639 -15.96 -1.37 -4.85
CA SER A 639 -17.32 -1.56 -5.38
C SER A 639 -17.54 -2.69 -6.40
N SER A 640 -16.70 -3.74 -6.45
CA SER A 640 -16.99 -4.94 -7.25
C SER A 640 -16.14 -6.16 -6.87
N SER A 641 -16.83 -7.28 -6.62
CA SER A 641 -16.37 -8.67 -6.43
C SER A 641 -15.87 -9.09 -5.02
N THR A 642 -16.76 -9.75 -4.29
CA THR A 642 -16.45 -10.56 -3.09
C THR A 642 -15.75 -11.84 -3.52
N VAL A 643 -14.42 -11.83 -3.58
CA VAL A 643 -13.63 -13.08 -3.60
C VAL A 643 -13.32 -13.43 -2.15
N THR A 644 -14.04 -14.39 -1.59
CA THR A 644 -13.67 -15.01 -0.30
C THR A 644 -12.40 -15.83 -0.50
N LYS A 645 -11.23 -15.21 -0.31
CA LYS A 645 -9.97 -15.93 -0.10
C LYS A 645 -9.97 -16.47 1.34
N PRO A 646 -9.34 -17.64 1.62
CA PRO A 646 -9.13 -18.08 2.98
C PRO A 646 -8.23 -17.08 3.73
N THR A 647 -8.66 -16.61 4.89
CA THR A 647 -7.82 -15.76 5.76
C THR A 647 -6.69 -16.59 6.35
N THR A 648 -5.44 -16.18 6.12
CA THR A 648 -4.25 -16.82 6.72
C THR A 648 -3.73 -15.99 7.89
N PHE A 649 -3.75 -16.54 9.10
CA PHE A 649 -3.14 -15.91 10.26
C PHE A 649 -1.65 -16.27 10.36
N LYS A 650 -0.81 -15.26 10.61
CA LYS A 650 0.58 -15.49 11.01
C LYS A 650 0.68 -15.40 12.53
N ILE A 651 0.96 -16.53 13.16
CA ILE A 651 1.04 -16.65 14.62
C ILE A 651 2.47 -16.35 15.07
N VAL A 652 2.60 -15.46 16.04
CA VAL A 652 3.87 -15.11 16.68
C VAL A 652 3.75 -15.29 18.18
N LYS A 653 4.83 -15.75 18.82
CA LYS A 653 4.90 -15.91 20.28
C LYS A 653 5.88 -14.90 20.85
N ARG A 654 5.56 -14.36 22.02
CA ARG A 654 6.47 -13.51 22.79
C ARG A 654 7.72 -14.30 23.15
N ILE A 655 8.91 -13.76 22.89
CA ILE A 655 10.16 -14.33 23.40
C ILE A 655 10.22 -13.97 24.89
N SER A 656 10.47 -14.98 25.74
CA SER A 656 10.34 -14.86 27.19
C SER A 656 11.43 -14.02 27.86
N SER A 657 12.52 -13.69 27.17
CA SER A 657 13.69 -12.98 27.71
C SER A 657 14.11 -11.81 26.81
N PRO A 658 14.43 -10.63 27.38
CA PRO A 658 14.82 -9.45 26.60
C PRO A 658 16.15 -9.68 25.85
N VAL A 659 16.23 -9.12 24.65
CA VAL A 659 17.46 -9.12 23.82
C VAL A 659 18.20 -7.81 24.03
N ILE A 660 19.47 -7.91 24.39
CA ILE A 660 20.35 -6.77 24.63
C ILE A 660 21.46 -6.80 23.59
N PHE A 661 21.62 -5.71 22.85
CA PHE A 661 22.70 -5.58 21.86
C PHE A 661 23.50 -4.30 22.10
N ALA A 662 24.73 -4.47 22.62
CA ALA A 662 25.60 -3.34 22.93
C ALA A 662 26.42 -2.91 21.71
N ILE A 663 26.57 -1.61 21.51
CA ILE A 663 27.48 -1.01 20.54
C ILE A 663 28.33 0.05 21.23
N PHE A 664 29.62 0.07 20.93
CA PHE A 664 30.51 1.09 21.47
C PHE A 664 31.59 1.50 20.48
N ASP A 665 32.00 2.77 20.60
CA ASP A 665 33.05 3.36 19.78
C ASP A 665 34.42 2.86 20.22
N ALA A 666 35.27 2.53 19.26
CA ALA A 666 36.67 2.22 19.50
C ALA A 666 37.60 3.44 19.32
N GLY A 667 37.12 4.59 18.82
CA GLY A 667 37.96 5.64 18.24
C GLY A 667 38.08 6.97 18.99
N LEU A 668 37.07 7.47 19.69
CA LEU A 668 37.06 8.89 20.12
C LEU A 668 37.39 9.13 21.58
N SER A 669 38.67 9.12 21.93
CA SER A 669 39.13 9.66 23.21
C SER A 669 40.48 10.35 23.06
N THR A 670 40.82 11.20 24.02
CA THR A 670 42.21 11.66 24.20
C THR A 670 43.14 10.49 24.55
N ASN A 671 42.59 9.38 25.05
CA ASN A 671 43.27 8.11 25.27
C ASN A 671 42.35 6.90 24.93
N PRO A 672 42.15 6.59 23.62
CA PRO A 672 41.21 5.56 23.17
C PRO A 672 41.49 4.18 23.77
N ASN A 673 42.76 3.89 24.05
CA ASN A 673 43.17 2.62 24.62
C ASN A 673 42.72 2.44 26.06
N ALA A 674 42.78 3.51 26.88
CA ALA A 674 42.31 3.45 28.26
C ALA A 674 40.78 3.28 28.31
N ASP A 675 40.06 4.04 27.48
CA ASP A 675 38.60 4.01 27.45
C ASP A 675 38.05 2.67 26.95
N ILE A 676 38.68 2.05 25.94
CA ILE A 676 38.32 0.69 25.51
C ILE A 676 38.47 -0.31 26.65
N GLU A 677 39.54 -0.24 27.45
CA GLU A 677 39.74 -1.18 28.56
C GLU A 677 38.72 -0.96 29.70
N VAL A 678 38.30 0.28 29.93
CA VAL A 678 37.21 0.60 30.85
C VAL A 678 35.88 0.04 30.34
N ILE A 679 35.54 0.24 29.05
CA ILE A 679 34.31 -0.29 28.45
C ILE A 679 34.30 -1.82 28.44
N LYS A 680 35.44 -2.47 28.15
CA LYS A 680 35.59 -3.93 28.24
C LYS A 680 35.32 -4.42 29.66
N SER A 681 35.90 -3.76 30.66
CA SER A 681 35.71 -4.12 32.06
C SER A 681 34.24 -3.97 32.47
N HIS A 682 33.59 -2.87 32.06
CA HIS A 682 32.16 -2.65 32.28
C HIS A 682 31.28 -3.71 31.61
N LEU A 683 31.47 -3.98 30.30
CA LEU A 683 30.66 -4.98 29.60
C LEU A 683 30.87 -6.40 30.14
N LEU A 684 32.07 -6.73 30.61
CA LEU A 684 32.33 -7.99 31.29
C LEU A 684 31.57 -8.07 32.63
N SER A 685 31.65 -7.02 33.45
CA SER A 685 30.90 -6.91 34.71
C SER A 685 29.38 -6.99 34.49
N ALA A 686 28.87 -6.20 33.53
CA ALA A 686 27.47 -6.17 33.16
C ALA A 686 26.96 -7.52 32.63
N SER A 687 27.81 -8.30 31.97
CA SER A 687 27.43 -9.61 31.43
C SER A 687 27.00 -10.62 32.50
N GLU A 688 27.50 -10.50 33.73
CA GLU A 688 27.03 -11.30 34.87
C GLU A 688 25.55 -11.02 35.18
N SER A 689 25.11 -9.77 35.01
CA SER A 689 23.71 -9.37 35.17
C SER A 689 22.82 -9.75 33.97
N PHE A 690 23.45 -10.13 32.86
CA PHE A 690 22.78 -10.58 31.63
C PHE A 690 22.68 -12.10 31.50
N ILE A 691 23.18 -12.86 32.48
CA ILE A 691 22.99 -14.32 32.54
C ILE A 691 21.49 -14.65 32.52
N GLY A 692 21.11 -15.63 31.71
CA GLY A 692 19.72 -16.00 31.47
C GLY A 692 18.98 -15.10 30.45
N LYS A 693 19.69 -14.15 29.83
CA LYS A 693 19.17 -13.26 28.78
C LYS A 693 19.92 -13.47 27.46
N HIS A 694 19.41 -12.86 26.40
CA HIS A 694 20.06 -12.87 25.09
C HIS A 694 20.94 -11.62 24.96
N PHE A 695 22.24 -11.81 24.71
CA PHE A 695 23.20 -10.72 24.63
C PHE A 695 24.09 -10.85 23.40
N GLY A 696 24.41 -9.72 22.79
CA GLY A 696 25.44 -9.60 21.77
C GLY A 696 26.07 -8.21 21.82
N PHE A 697 27.20 -8.04 21.15
CA PHE A 697 27.79 -6.70 21.01
C PHE A 697 28.62 -6.53 19.75
N ALA A 698 28.74 -5.28 19.33
CA ALA A 698 29.56 -4.87 18.20
C ALA A 698 30.43 -3.66 18.54
N THR A 699 31.54 -3.56 17.83
CA THR A 699 32.41 -2.37 17.83
C THR A 699 32.26 -1.64 16.51
N TYR A 700 32.36 -0.32 16.52
CA TYR A 700 32.43 0.45 15.28
C TYR A 700 33.58 1.45 15.28
N SER A 701 34.05 1.79 14.07
CA SER A 701 35.04 2.86 13.86
C SER A 701 34.74 3.61 12.56
N SER A 702 35.14 4.88 12.49
CA SER A 702 34.95 5.72 11.30
C SER A 702 36.30 6.16 10.72
N ALA A 703 36.83 5.29 9.86
CA ALA A 703 37.75 5.69 8.80
C ALA A 703 36.94 6.31 7.65
N THR A 704 37.57 6.58 6.50
CA THR A 704 36.89 6.96 5.24
C THR A 704 35.73 6.04 4.80
N THR A 705 35.53 4.90 5.48
CA THR A 705 34.33 4.06 5.43
C THR A 705 34.00 3.57 6.86
N ILE A 706 32.75 3.70 7.30
CA ILE A 706 32.30 3.18 8.61
C ILE A 706 32.45 1.66 8.62
N LYS A 707 33.16 1.13 9.62
CA LYS A 707 33.27 -0.32 9.87
C LYS A 707 32.40 -0.65 11.07
N PHE A 708 31.54 -1.65 10.92
CA PHE A 708 30.70 -2.20 11.99
C PHE A 708 31.05 -3.67 12.12
N ASP A 709 31.59 -4.06 13.27
CA ASP A 709 32.15 -5.40 13.50
C ASP A 709 31.44 -6.06 14.69
N VAL A 710 30.63 -7.07 14.39
CA VAL A 710 29.93 -7.86 15.40
C VAL A 710 30.95 -8.77 16.08
N ARG A 711 31.22 -8.51 17.36
CA ARG A 711 32.21 -9.25 18.15
C ARG A 711 31.62 -10.46 18.82
N LEU A 712 30.39 -10.32 19.29
CA LEU A 712 29.59 -11.40 19.84
C LEU A 712 28.22 -11.35 19.14
N PRO A 713 27.86 -12.35 18.32
CA PRO A 713 26.49 -12.46 17.82
C PRO A 713 25.53 -12.65 18.99
N ILE A 714 24.26 -12.26 18.80
CA ILE A 714 23.23 -12.44 19.83
C ILE A 714 23.14 -13.94 20.18
N THR A 715 23.42 -14.26 21.43
CA THR A 715 23.36 -15.62 21.98
C THR A 715 22.68 -15.59 23.34
N TYR A 716 22.08 -16.72 23.73
CA TYR A 716 21.65 -16.90 25.11
C TYR A 716 22.90 -17.05 26.00
N LEU A 717 22.97 -16.27 27.08
CA LEU A 717 24.10 -16.31 28.01
C LEU A 717 23.84 -17.29 29.15
N GLU A 718 24.63 -18.36 29.17
CA GLU A 718 24.73 -19.28 30.32
C GLU A 718 25.77 -18.81 31.33
N ASP A 719 26.84 -18.15 30.86
CA ASP A 719 27.91 -17.55 31.65
C ASP A 719 28.55 -16.35 30.92
N SER A 720 29.51 -15.67 31.57
CA SER A 720 30.24 -14.52 31.02
C SER A 720 31.49 -14.90 30.21
N SER A 721 31.84 -16.18 30.09
CA SER A 721 33.11 -16.63 29.48
C SER A 721 33.19 -16.31 27.98
N ALA A 722 32.05 -16.44 27.28
CA ALA A 722 31.92 -16.08 25.87
C ALA A 722 32.07 -14.57 25.65
N VAL A 723 31.54 -13.75 26.57
CA VAL A 723 31.66 -12.29 26.54
C VAL A 723 33.11 -11.87 26.77
N GLY A 724 33.76 -12.39 27.82
CA GLY A 724 35.17 -12.11 28.10
C GLY A 724 36.10 -12.50 26.96
N SER A 725 35.88 -13.67 26.35
CA SER A 725 36.65 -14.13 25.19
C SER A 725 36.49 -13.21 23.96
N ALA A 726 35.25 -12.76 23.69
CA ALA A 726 34.97 -11.83 22.60
C ALA A 726 35.58 -10.45 22.84
N LEU A 727 35.52 -9.93 24.08
CA LEU A 727 36.09 -8.64 24.47
C LEU A 727 37.62 -8.62 24.35
N ASN A 728 38.31 -9.72 24.67
CA ASN A 728 39.75 -9.85 24.51
C ASN A 728 40.21 -9.69 23.04
N SER A 729 39.33 -9.97 22.08
CA SER A 729 39.62 -9.83 20.64
C SER A 729 39.50 -8.39 20.12
N VAL A 730 38.99 -7.45 20.94
CA VAL A 730 38.82 -6.05 20.56
C VAL A 730 40.17 -5.33 20.65
N THR A 731 40.70 -4.93 19.49
CA THR A 731 41.99 -4.27 19.33
C THR A 731 41.87 -2.75 19.24
N GLN A 732 42.98 -2.04 19.45
CA GLN A 732 43.08 -0.57 19.43
C GLN A 732 42.67 0.03 18.07
N SER A 733 41.92 1.15 18.10
CA SER A 733 41.59 1.96 16.92
C SER A 733 42.49 3.19 16.84
N THR A 734 42.77 3.65 15.63
CA THR A 734 43.56 4.87 15.36
C THR A 734 42.71 6.02 14.80
N ASP A 735 41.39 5.85 14.71
CA ASP A 735 40.49 6.79 14.05
C ASP A 735 39.93 7.83 15.02
N THR A 736 39.91 9.11 14.61
CA THR A 736 39.55 10.27 15.43
C THR A 736 38.19 10.89 15.09
N SER A 737 37.30 10.15 14.42
CA SER A 737 35.92 10.62 14.15
C SER A 737 34.95 9.45 14.15
N SER A 738 33.71 9.63 14.62
CA SER A 738 32.64 8.63 14.56
C SER A 738 31.26 9.29 14.53
N THR A 739 30.27 8.54 14.00
CA THR A 739 28.86 8.93 13.91
C THR A 739 28.00 7.81 14.47
N PHE A 740 26.99 8.09 15.29
CA PHE A 740 26.18 7.06 15.94
C PHE A 740 25.02 6.51 15.09
N SER A 741 24.46 7.27 14.15
CA SER A 741 23.22 6.89 13.46
C SER A 741 23.33 5.61 12.63
N TYR A 742 24.44 5.40 11.91
CA TYR A 742 24.66 4.18 11.12
C TYR A 742 24.90 2.93 12.00
N PRO A 743 25.77 2.99 13.04
CA PRO A 743 25.88 1.91 14.01
C PRO A 743 24.57 1.54 14.70
N ILE A 744 23.75 2.52 15.07
CA ILE A 744 22.45 2.27 15.70
C ILE A 744 21.48 1.59 14.71
N ASP A 745 21.35 2.08 13.48
CA ASP A 745 20.56 1.41 12.42
C ASP A 745 20.99 -0.05 12.23
N LYS A 746 22.30 -0.31 12.19
CA LYS A 746 22.86 -1.66 12.10
C LYS A 746 22.47 -2.54 13.28
N ALA A 747 22.58 -2.01 14.49
CA ALA A 747 22.19 -2.72 15.71
C ALA A 747 20.69 -3.06 15.73
N ILE A 748 19.82 -2.09 15.41
CA ILE A 748 18.37 -2.29 15.30
C ILE A 748 18.04 -3.43 14.34
N ARG A 749 18.71 -3.47 13.18
CA ARG A 749 18.52 -4.54 12.18
C ARG A 749 18.97 -5.91 12.70
N ILE A 750 20.11 -6.00 13.37
CA ILE A 750 20.61 -7.26 13.95
C ILE A 750 19.64 -7.81 15.00
N VAL A 751 19.14 -6.93 15.86
CA VAL A 751 18.12 -7.28 16.87
C VAL A 751 16.82 -7.73 16.20
N SER A 752 16.38 -7.03 15.16
CA SER A 752 15.17 -7.37 14.41
C SER A 752 15.30 -8.72 13.69
N ASP A 753 16.46 -8.99 13.09
CA ASP A 753 16.78 -10.25 12.40
C ASP A 753 16.79 -11.45 13.35
N TYR A 754 17.13 -11.23 14.63
CA TYR A 754 17.05 -12.26 15.68
C TYR A 754 15.61 -12.66 16.01
N GLY A 755 14.62 -11.82 15.71
CA GLY A 755 13.19 -12.13 15.90
C GLY A 755 12.60 -11.65 17.24
N ALA A 756 13.28 -10.76 17.95
CA ALA A 756 12.82 -10.17 19.21
C ALA A 756 12.65 -8.63 19.21
N PRO A 757 12.05 -7.97 18.21
CA PRO A 757 12.05 -6.51 18.17
C PRO A 757 11.49 -5.83 19.44
N ALA A 758 10.34 -6.25 19.95
CA ALA A 758 9.65 -5.50 20.99
C ALA A 758 10.13 -5.85 22.41
N GLY A 759 10.66 -4.84 23.11
CA GLY A 759 11.31 -4.99 24.42
C GLY A 759 12.82 -5.25 24.33
N ALA A 760 13.39 -5.35 23.12
CA ALA A 760 14.83 -5.41 22.96
C ALA A 760 15.49 -4.04 23.12
N VAL A 761 16.74 -4.05 23.55
CA VAL A 761 17.51 -2.83 23.79
C VAL A 761 18.78 -2.80 22.98
N VAL A 762 18.97 -1.69 22.28
CA VAL A 762 20.25 -1.29 21.71
C VAL A 762 20.94 -0.39 22.74
N TYR A 763 22.04 -0.89 23.31
CA TYR A 763 22.82 -0.19 24.31
C TYR A 763 24.03 0.50 23.68
N VAL A 764 24.08 1.83 23.68
CA VAL A 764 25.09 2.64 22.98
C VAL A 764 26.05 3.27 24.00
N ILE A 765 27.35 3.03 23.86
CA ILE A 765 28.38 3.66 24.71
C ILE A 765 29.33 4.49 23.82
N GLY A 766 29.51 5.77 24.11
CA GLY A 766 30.37 6.64 23.30
C GLY A 766 30.76 7.97 23.94
N HIS A 767 31.27 8.91 23.16
CA HIS A 767 31.76 10.20 23.65
C HIS A 767 30.89 11.35 23.13
N ALA A 768 30.68 12.36 23.99
CA ALA A 768 29.89 13.53 23.66
C ALA A 768 30.64 14.42 22.65
N GLY A 769 29.95 14.81 21.58
CA GLY A 769 30.50 15.64 20.49
C GLY A 769 30.67 14.92 19.16
N ASN A 770 30.28 13.64 19.09
CA ASN A 770 30.27 12.83 17.89
C ASN A 770 29.07 13.19 17.01
N ASP A 771 29.16 14.31 16.27
CA ASP A 771 28.26 14.57 15.16
C ASP A 771 28.99 15.31 14.02
N TYR A 772 28.42 15.28 12.81
CA TYR A 772 28.81 16.05 11.60
C TYR A 772 29.62 15.39 10.46
N ARG A 773 29.43 14.10 10.10
CA ARG A 773 30.01 13.66 8.79
C ARG A 773 29.15 12.92 7.77
N GLN A 774 28.00 12.32 8.06
CA GLN A 774 27.22 11.66 6.99
C GLN A 774 25.72 11.74 7.22
N GLY A 775 24.98 12.26 6.23
CA GLY A 775 23.54 12.48 6.29
C GLY A 775 22.70 11.21 6.43
N PHE A 776 22.45 10.80 7.65
CA PHE A 776 21.41 9.85 8.03
C PHE A 776 20.43 10.50 9.02
N LEU A 777 19.15 10.24 8.82
CA LEU A 777 18.03 10.94 9.47
C LEU A 777 17.86 10.39 10.91
N GLU A 778 18.10 11.21 11.93
CA GLU A 778 17.62 10.97 13.30
C GLU A 778 16.15 10.49 13.33
N PRO A 779 15.22 11.08 12.55
CA PRO A 779 13.85 10.56 12.41
C PRO A 779 13.76 9.12 11.92
N HIS A 780 14.64 8.70 11.01
CA HIS A 780 14.63 7.32 10.50
C HIS A 780 15.02 6.31 11.58
N VAL A 781 16.04 6.62 12.38
CA VAL A 781 16.47 5.74 13.47
C VAL A 781 15.39 5.66 14.56
N ILE A 782 14.75 6.79 14.88
CA ILE A 782 13.64 6.84 15.84
C ILE A 782 12.43 6.06 15.32
N SER A 783 12.02 6.28 14.07
CA SER A 783 10.91 5.57 13.43
C SER A 783 11.19 4.08 13.39
N LEU A 784 12.38 3.69 12.91
CA LEU A 784 12.77 2.29 12.80
C LEU A 784 12.82 1.60 14.17
N ALA A 785 13.39 2.24 15.19
CA ALA A 785 13.41 1.70 16.54
C ALA A 785 12.00 1.59 17.14
N SER A 786 11.19 2.63 17.00
CA SER A 786 9.82 2.70 17.55
C SER A 786 8.88 1.68 16.89
N GLU A 787 8.90 1.58 15.56
CA GLU A 787 8.13 0.59 14.78
C GLU A 787 8.51 -0.84 15.15
N ASN A 788 9.78 -1.05 15.51
CA ASN A 788 10.27 -2.35 15.95
C ASN A 788 10.14 -2.54 17.47
N GLY A 789 9.64 -1.57 18.24
CA GLY A 789 9.54 -1.67 19.71
C GLY A 789 10.89 -1.81 20.42
N ILE A 790 11.97 -1.32 19.79
CA ILE A 790 13.35 -1.38 20.29
C ILE A 790 13.65 -0.09 21.05
N LYS A 791 14.15 -0.23 22.28
CA LYS A 791 14.62 0.91 23.08
C LYS A 791 16.07 1.20 22.79
N ILE A 792 16.43 2.49 22.71
CA ILE A 792 17.82 2.90 22.63
C ILE A 792 18.22 3.46 24.00
N ILE A 793 19.19 2.82 24.63
CA ILE A 793 19.79 3.30 25.87
C ILE A 793 21.20 3.75 25.55
N SER A 794 21.59 4.91 26.06
CA SER A 794 22.88 5.51 25.72
C SER A 794 23.65 6.02 26.94
N GLN A 795 24.96 5.85 26.93
CA GLN A 795 25.91 6.41 27.90
C GLN A 795 27.01 7.17 27.18
N GLU A 796 27.21 8.44 27.54
CA GLU A 796 28.22 9.31 26.92
C GLU A 796 29.17 9.99 27.91
N SER A 797 30.46 10.06 27.55
CA SER A 797 31.48 10.82 28.30
C SER A 797 31.81 12.16 27.61
N GLY A 798 31.86 13.25 28.39
CA GLY A 798 32.13 14.62 27.95
C GLY A 798 30.93 15.59 28.07
N ILE A 799 31.20 16.89 28.17
CA ILE A 799 30.18 17.96 28.26
C ILE A 799 29.99 18.62 26.89
N LEU A 800 28.76 18.66 26.40
CA LEU A 800 28.36 19.50 25.26
C LEU A 800 27.53 20.70 25.73
N THR A 801 27.71 21.85 25.07
CA THR A 801 26.98 23.10 25.35
C THR A 801 25.68 23.25 24.52
N THR A 802 25.32 22.24 23.72
CA THR A 802 24.15 22.25 22.80
C THR A 802 23.36 20.94 22.88
N ALA A 803 22.09 20.96 22.42
CA ALA A 803 21.15 19.84 22.52
C ALA A 803 21.71 18.51 21.97
N ASN A 804 21.73 17.48 22.81
CA ASN A 804 22.34 16.19 22.53
C ASN A 804 21.40 15.29 21.68
N GLN A 805 21.80 14.94 20.45
CA GLN A 805 21.01 14.07 19.56
C GLN A 805 20.79 12.66 20.13
N LEU A 806 21.81 12.07 20.76
CA LEU A 806 21.70 10.71 21.28
C LEU A 806 20.75 10.67 22.49
N GLN A 807 20.74 11.73 23.31
CA GLN A 807 19.73 11.94 24.34
C GLN A 807 18.32 11.97 23.76
N ARG A 808 18.11 12.70 22.65
CA ARG A 808 16.80 12.75 21.97
C ARG A 808 16.39 11.40 21.42
N ILE A 809 17.28 10.70 20.72
CA ILE A 809 17.04 9.35 20.19
C ILE A 809 16.64 8.38 21.30
N SER A 810 17.39 8.37 22.41
CA SER A 810 17.10 7.50 23.56
C SER A 810 15.75 7.84 24.21
N ASN A 811 15.46 9.13 24.44
CA ASN A 811 14.19 9.57 25.01
C ASN A 811 12.99 9.27 24.10
N LEU A 812 13.17 9.43 22.78
CA LEU A 812 12.15 9.15 21.76
C LEU A 812 12.01 7.67 21.40
N THR A 813 12.80 6.79 22.00
CA THR A 813 12.61 5.34 21.86
C THR A 813 12.23 4.69 23.18
N ASN A 814 11.73 5.48 24.14
CA ASN A 814 11.40 5.04 25.50
C ASN A 814 12.59 4.38 26.23
N GLY A 815 13.82 4.72 25.86
CA GLY A 815 15.03 4.34 26.56
C GLY A 815 15.54 5.45 27.47
N ALA A 816 16.82 5.37 27.82
CA ALA A 816 17.45 6.27 28.78
C ALA A 816 18.78 6.82 28.26
N HIS A 817 19.13 8.03 28.71
CA HIS A 817 20.40 8.66 28.38
C HIS A 817 21.14 9.07 29.65
N PHE A 818 22.40 8.68 29.75
CA PHE A 818 23.30 9.05 30.85
C PHE A 818 24.53 9.77 30.29
N GLN A 819 24.94 10.85 30.94
CA GLN A 819 26.08 11.67 30.52
C GLN A 819 27.03 11.97 31.68
N PHE A 820 28.33 11.95 31.41
CA PHE A 820 29.38 12.22 32.40
C PHE A 820 30.28 13.38 31.96
N SER A 821 30.78 14.17 32.91
CA SER A 821 31.63 15.33 32.62
C SER A 821 33.11 15.02 32.36
N GLY A 822 33.56 13.78 32.60
CA GLY A 822 34.97 13.34 32.55
C GLY A 822 35.23 12.21 31.56
N ALA A 823 36.44 11.62 31.62
CA ALA A 823 36.78 10.39 30.90
C ALA A 823 36.05 9.19 31.52
N PHE A 824 35.86 8.11 30.76
CA PHE A 824 35.18 6.92 31.27
C PHE A 824 35.88 6.31 32.48
N SER A 825 35.10 5.99 33.52
CA SER A 825 35.52 5.14 34.63
C SER A 825 34.54 3.97 34.81
N THR A 826 35.02 2.84 35.32
CA THR A 826 34.16 1.67 35.58
C THR A 826 33.09 1.99 36.63
N GLU A 827 33.43 2.81 37.63
CA GLU A 827 32.50 3.26 38.67
C GLU A 827 31.30 4.04 38.09
N GLU A 828 31.55 4.95 37.15
CA GLU A 828 30.50 5.74 36.49
C GLU A 828 29.61 4.91 35.56
N LEU A 829 30.20 3.99 34.78
CA LEU A 829 29.45 3.11 33.88
C LEU A 829 28.60 2.10 34.67
N ASP A 830 29.17 1.49 35.71
CA ASP A 830 28.50 0.48 36.53
C ASP A 830 27.40 1.08 37.41
N ALA A 831 27.55 2.32 37.90
CA ALA A 831 26.52 3.00 38.70
C ALA A 831 25.17 3.14 37.99
N ASN A 832 25.19 3.21 36.65
CA ASN A 832 23.99 3.33 35.84
C ASN A 832 23.45 1.97 35.35
N LEU A 833 24.15 0.87 35.61
CA LEU A 833 23.73 -0.47 35.18
C LEU A 833 22.38 -0.87 35.78
N GLU A 834 22.11 -0.52 37.04
CA GLU A 834 20.80 -0.76 37.67
C GLU A 834 19.67 0.01 36.97
N GLY A 835 19.92 1.26 36.56
CA GLY A 835 18.96 2.05 35.77
C GLY A 835 18.74 1.48 34.37
N ILE A 836 19.79 0.95 33.73
CA ILE A 836 19.71 0.24 32.44
C ILE A 836 18.89 -1.04 32.58
N LEU A 837 19.13 -1.83 33.64
CA LEU A 837 18.42 -3.06 33.94
C LEU A 837 16.93 -2.80 34.20
N ALA A 838 16.59 -1.74 34.92
CA ALA A 838 15.20 -1.33 35.16
C ALA A 838 14.44 -1.01 33.87
N GLU A 839 15.13 -0.43 32.88
CA GLU A 839 14.52 -0.16 31.57
C GLU A 839 14.35 -1.42 30.70
N PHE A 840 15.02 -2.53 31.01
CA PHE A 840 14.77 -3.83 30.35
C PHE A 840 13.45 -4.48 30.77
N GLU A 841 12.93 -4.11 31.94
CA GLU A 841 11.71 -4.70 32.51
C GLU A 841 10.46 -3.83 32.26
N SER A 842 10.64 -2.55 31.88
CA SER A 842 9.52 -1.64 31.64
C SER A 842 8.91 -1.85 30.25
N VAL A 843 7.61 -2.15 30.14
CA VAL A 843 6.89 -2.10 28.86
C VAL A 843 6.20 -0.74 28.77
N LYS A 844 6.82 0.23 28.09
CA LYS A 844 6.23 1.54 27.79
C LYS A 844 5.82 1.58 26.32
N GLN A 845 4.52 1.78 26.05
CA GLN A 845 4.03 1.89 24.67
C GLN A 845 4.55 3.15 23.97
N SER A 846 4.62 3.06 22.64
CA SER A 846 5.56 3.75 21.74
C SER A 846 4.99 5.01 21.08
N LEU A 847 5.91 5.81 20.50
CA LEU A 847 5.58 6.90 19.58
C LEU A 847 4.74 6.42 18.38
N ARG A 848 3.79 7.26 17.94
CA ARG A 848 2.96 7.04 16.75
C ARG A 848 3.25 8.11 15.70
N VAL A 849 3.55 7.69 14.47
CA VAL A 849 3.56 8.60 13.31
C VAL A 849 2.11 8.86 12.93
N VAL A 850 1.68 10.12 12.95
CA VAL A 850 0.27 10.48 12.66
C VAL A 850 0.14 11.07 11.27
N VAL A 851 1.17 11.76 10.81
CA VAL A 851 1.20 12.37 9.48
C VAL A 851 2.61 12.20 8.93
N SER A 852 2.71 11.64 7.73
CA SER A 852 3.93 11.66 6.92
C SER A 852 3.53 12.08 5.52
N GLU A 853 3.87 13.31 5.14
CA GLU A 853 3.51 13.86 3.84
C GLU A 853 4.74 14.29 3.03
N ALA A 854 4.78 13.83 1.78
CA ALA A 854 5.75 14.28 0.79
C ALA A 854 5.25 15.58 0.16
N VAL A 855 6.03 16.65 0.28
CA VAL A 855 5.66 17.98 -0.21
C VAL A 855 6.65 18.43 -1.29
N THR A 856 6.14 18.71 -2.48
CA THR A 856 6.93 19.23 -3.62
C THR A 856 6.47 20.65 -3.92
N THR A 857 7.24 21.68 -3.53
CA THR A 857 6.80 23.08 -3.70
C THR A 857 7.81 24.05 -4.31
N SER A 858 7.24 25.15 -4.84
CA SER A 858 7.90 26.39 -5.23
C SER A 858 8.16 27.25 -3.99
N GLN A 859 9.26 27.01 -3.28
CA GLN A 859 9.80 27.86 -2.20
C GLN A 859 8.97 28.01 -0.90
N GLU A 860 7.66 27.74 -0.87
CA GLU A 860 6.84 27.83 0.36
C GLU A 860 5.76 26.76 0.38
N PHE A 861 5.46 26.22 1.57
CA PHE A 861 4.32 25.32 1.79
C PHE A 861 3.71 25.49 3.18
N THR A 862 2.44 25.11 3.30
CA THR A 862 1.71 25.04 4.57
C THR A 862 0.97 23.73 4.65
N LEU A 863 1.17 23.02 5.75
CA LEU A 863 0.46 21.78 6.09
C LEU A 863 -0.47 22.07 7.27
N SER A 864 -1.63 21.43 7.29
CA SER A 864 -2.60 21.52 8.37
C SER A 864 -3.04 20.13 8.79
N PHE A 865 -3.08 19.87 10.09
CA PHE A 865 -3.52 18.60 10.64
C PHE A 865 -4.18 18.86 12.00
N THR A 866 -5.14 18.01 12.35
CA THR A 866 -5.93 18.16 13.59
C THR A 866 -5.41 17.22 14.66
N VAL A 867 -5.12 17.75 15.84
CA VAL A 867 -4.73 16.98 17.03
C VAL A 867 -5.91 17.00 18.01
N ASP A 868 -6.39 15.84 18.47
CA ASP A 868 -7.45 15.75 19.50
C ASP A 868 -6.82 15.89 20.90
N ALA A 869 -7.59 16.37 21.89
CA ALA A 869 -7.23 16.46 23.31
C ALA A 869 -6.82 15.12 23.96
N LEU A 870 -6.95 13.99 23.25
CA LEU A 870 -6.49 12.65 23.67
C LEU A 870 -5.07 12.30 23.24
N MET A 871 -4.45 13.10 22.38
CA MET A 871 -3.17 12.77 21.78
C MET A 871 -2.07 13.62 22.43
N THR A 872 -1.47 13.01 23.46
CA THR A 872 -0.16 13.33 24.06
C THR A 872 -0.03 14.61 24.87
N ASP A 873 1.07 14.68 25.63
CA ASP A 873 1.57 15.93 26.24
C ASP A 873 2.56 16.65 25.31
N GLU A 874 3.20 15.93 24.38
CA GLU A 874 4.23 16.44 23.47
C GLU A 874 4.03 16.00 22.01
N LEU A 875 4.14 16.97 21.10
CA LEU A 875 4.18 16.81 19.64
C LEU A 875 5.62 17.03 19.15
N TYR A 876 6.10 16.12 18.29
CA TYR A 876 7.39 16.25 17.64
C TYR A 876 7.19 16.47 16.14
N PHE A 877 7.79 17.55 15.65
CA PHE A 877 7.74 17.93 14.25
C PHE A 877 9.08 17.75 13.59
N PHE A 878 9.13 16.98 12.50
CA PHE A 878 10.32 16.80 11.69
C PHE A 878 10.06 17.27 10.26
N VAL A 879 10.90 18.17 9.75
CA VAL A 879 10.91 18.53 8.33
C VAL A 879 12.25 18.15 7.74
N THR A 880 12.26 17.25 6.75
CA THR A 880 13.47 16.71 6.12
C THR A 880 13.49 17.03 4.62
N GLY A 881 14.69 17.22 4.04
CA GLY A 881 14.87 17.66 2.65
C GLY A 881 15.84 16.79 1.85
N PRO A 882 15.99 17.04 0.54
CA PRO A 882 16.79 16.21 -0.35
C PRO A 882 18.30 16.46 -0.17
N ARG A 883 19.14 15.50 -0.58
CA ARG A 883 20.61 15.64 -0.54
C ARG A 883 21.10 16.58 -1.65
N PHE A 884 21.82 17.64 -1.28
CA PHE A 884 22.40 18.58 -2.25
C PHE A 884 23.87 18.25 -2.59
N GLY A 885 24.24 18.49 -3.86
CA GLY A 885 25.63 18.51 -4.32
C GLY A 885 26.36 19.82 -3.98
N ALA A 886 27.69 19.80 -3.97
CA ALA A 886 28.51 20.95 -3.60
C ALA A 886 28.17 22.21 -4.44
N GLY A 887 27.80 23.32 -3.77
CA GLY A 887 27.65 24.65 -4.38
C GLY A 887 26.27 25.31 -4.28
N ASN A 888 25.20 24.59 -3.94
CA ASN A 888 23.88 25.16 -3.71
C ASN A 888 23.61 25.34 -2.21
N VAL A 889 23.85 26.54 -1.69
CA VAL A 889 23.49 26.89 -0.30
C VAL A 889 22.09 27.48 -0.29
N GLY A 890 21.13 26.70 0.21
CA GLY A 890 19.76 27.14 0.48
C GLY A 890 19.52 27.34 1.98
N THR A 891 18.59 28.20 2.35
CA THR A 891 18.11 28.36 3.72
C THR A 891 16.61 28.07 3.75
N CYS A 892 16.17 27.34 4.77
CA CYS A 892 14.77 27.11 5.04
C CYS A 892 14.45 27.53 6.47
N SER A 893 13.29 28.13 6.66
CA SER A 893 12.71 28.47 7.95
C SER A 893 11.33 27.86 8.07
N SER A 894 11.10 27.14 9.16
CA SER A 894 9.79 26.56 9.48
C SER A 894 9.22 27.23 10.73
N LYS A 895 7.91 27.42 10.75
CA LYS A 895 7.13 27.87 11.90
C LYS A 895 5.98 26.91 12.12
N VAL A 896 5.70 26.63 13.38
CA VAL A 896 4.52 25.87 13.78
C VAL A 896 3.55 26.85 14.43
N ALA A 897 2.29 26.84 14.00
CA ALA A 897 1.21 27.54 14.68
C ALA A 897 0.34 26.52 15.40
N ASP A 898 0.08 26.78 16.68
CA ASP A 898 -0.85 26.00 17.48
C ASP A 898 -2.31 26.30 17.09
N PRO A 899 -3.30 25.57 17.63
CA PRO A 899 -4.71 25.77 17.32
C PRO A 899 -5.29 27.11 17.73
N THR A 900 -4.57 27.88 18.57
CA THR A 900 -4.94 29.25 18.94
C THR A 900 -4.40 30.29 17.95
N GLY A 901 -3.65 29.84 16.94
CA GLY A 901 -3.01 30.69 15.94
C GLY A 901 -1.70 31.33 16.45
N VAL A 902 -1.21 30.92 17.62
CA VAL A 902 0.08 31.39 18.15
C VAL A 902 1.19 30.63 17.44
N GLU A 903 2.00 31.36 16.68
CA GLU A 903 3.21 30.83 16.06
C GLU A 903 4.30 30.67 17.11
N THR A 904 5.06 29.58 17.04
CA THR A 904 6.26 29.40 17.87
C THR A 904 7.28 30.52 17.57
N ASP A 905 7.79 31.19 18.60
CA ASP A 905 8.85 32.23 18.48
C ASP A 905 10.16 31.70 17.87
N SER A 906 10.33 30.38 17.84
CA SER A 906 11.51 29.70 17.33
C SER A 906 11.48 29.62 15.81
N ILE A 907 12.01 30.63 15.12
CA ILE A 907 12.41 30.48 13.72
C ILE A 907 13.61 29.53 13.70
N LEU A 908 13.39 28.24 13.45
CA LEU A 908 14.47 27.28 13.27
C LEU A 908 15.02 27.41 11.84
N GLN A 909 16.06 28.23 11.70
CA GLN A 909 16.84 28.37 10.47
C GLN A 909 17.90 27.26 10.40
N ALA A 910 17.81 26.40 9.39
CA ALA A 910 18.90 25.49 9.02
C ALA A 910 19.64 26.06 7.80
N ASN A 911 20.96 26.23 7.91
CA ASN A 911 21.84 26.52 6.78
C ASN A 911 22.23 25.20 6.10
N TRP A 912 21.91 25.02 4.82
CA TRP A 912 22.21 23.78 4.07
C TRP A 912 23.45 23.99 3.21
N GLY A 913 24.55 23.27 3.42
CA GLY A 913 25.77 23.64 2.69
C GLY A 913 27.03 22.78 2.73
N ARG A 914 26.99 21.48 3.06
CA ARG A 914 28.13 20.58 2.73
C ARG A 914 27.70 19.23 2.16
N GLU A 915 28.48 18.78 1.19
CA GLU A 915 28.29 17.58 0.38
C GLU A 915 27.93 16.34 1.25
N GLY A 916 26.78 15.71 0.96
CA GLY A 916 26.42 14.41 1.57
C GLY A 916 25.57 14.44 2.86
N SER A 917 25.01 15.60 3.26
CA SER A 917 24.11 15.71 4.42
C SER A 917 22.63 15.87 4.01
N GLN A 918 21.73 15.10 4.64
CA GLN A 918 20.30 15.45 4.77
C GLN A 918 20.17 16.25 6.06
N ASN A 919 19.53 17.41 6.04
CA ASN A 919 19.38 18.23 7.24
C ASN A 919 17.93 18.16 7.75
N VAL A 920 17.78 18.12 9.07
CA VAL A 920 16.49 18.24 9.77
C VAL A 920 16.29 19.73 10.06
N ILE A 921 15.17 20.32 9.61
CA ILE A 921 14.91 21.78 9.75
C ILE A 921 14.26 22.11 11.09
N LEU A 922 13.46 21.19 11.63
CA LEU A 922 12.67 21.40 12.82
C LEU A 922 12.66 20.08 13.62
N ALA A 923 12.90 20.17 14.93
CA ALA A 923 12.75 19.09 15.90
C ALA A 923 12.48 19.77 17.26
N SER A 924 11.24 20.18 17.50
CA SER A 924 10.82 20.75 18.80
C SER A 924 9.70 19.90 19.36
N ALA A 925 9.84 19.55 20.64
CA ALA A 925 8.71 19.15 21.45
C ALA A 925 7.83 20.38 21.66
N LEU A 926 6.56 20.31 21.25
CA LEU A 926 5.56 21.33 21.52
C LEU A 926 4.48 20.73 22.41
N THR A 927 4.01 21.50 23.40
CA THR A 927 2.88 21.06 24.22
C THR A 927 1.68 20.85 23.32
N ALA A 928 1.10 19.65 23.34
CA ALA A 928 -0.02 19.33 22.49
C ALA A 928 -1.28 20.08 22.95
N PHE A 929 -1.89 20.81 22.03
CA PHE A 929 -3.18 21.48 22.21
C PHE A 929 -4.16 20.85 21.25
N SER A 930 -5.39 20.63 21.71
CA SER A 930 -6.45 20.13 20.85
C SER A 930 -6.85 21.18 19.80
N GLY A 931 -6.89 20.79 18.53
CA GLY A 931 -7.37 21.59 17.42
C GLY A 931 -6.46 21.52 16.19
N ASN A 932 -6.63 22.45 15.26
CA ASN A 932 -5.93 22.44 13.98
C ASN A 932 -4.55 23.11 14.11
N TRP A 933 -3.50 22.34 13.96
CA TRP A 933 -2.13 22.81 13.93
C TRP A 933 -1.70 23.08 12.49
N THR A 934 -0.83 24.07 12.30
CA THR A 934 -0.27 24.35 10.97
C THR A 934 1.25 24.43 11.00
N VAL A 935 1.90 23.82 10.02
CA VAL A 935 3.34 23.92 9.81
C VAL A 935 3.56 24.68 8.53
N LYS A 936 4.21 25.84 8.65
CA LYS A 936 4.53 26.71 7.53
C LYS A 936 6.03 26.73 7.32
N THR A 937 6.49 26.31 6.15
CA THR A 937 7.91 26.25 5.80
C THR A 937 8.20 27.07 4.56
N THR A 938 9.23 27.91 4.64
CA THR A 938 9.72 28.75 3.55
C THR A 938 11.18 28.42 3.26
N CYS A 939 11.55 28.23 2.00
CA CYS A 939 12.85 27.79 1.52
C CYS A 939 13.35 28.68 0.38
N THR A 940 14.65 28.97 0.32
CA THR A 940 15.24 29.78 -0.76
C THR A 940 15.45 29.02 -2.06
N THR A 941 15.33 27.70 -2.06
CA THR A 941 15.48 26.83 -3.24
C THR A 941 14.28 25.90 -3.41
N THR A 942 13.98 25.53 -4.66
CA THR A 942 12.96 24.54 -5.01
C THR A 942 13.47 23.13 -4.74
N SER A 943 12.77 22.36 -3.91
CA SER A 943 13.16 21.00 -3.48
C SER A 943 11.98 20.23 -2.90
N SER A 944 12.05 18.90 -2.92
CA SER A 944 11.04 18.01 -2.30
C SER A 944 11.40 17.74 -0.85
N PHE A 945 10.44 17.95 0.06
CA PHE A 945 10.61 17.78 1.50
C PHE A 945 9.64 16.73 2.04
N TRP A 946 9.97 16.15 3.18
CA TRP A 946 9.07 15.30 3.97
C TRP A 946 8.77 15.99 5.28
N VAL A 947 7.50 15.92 5.70
CA VAL A 947 7.09 16.39 7.02
C VAL A 947 6.52 15.20 7.78
N ASP A 948 7.19 14.84 8.86
CA ASP A 948 6.76 13.80 9.78
C ASP A 948 6.30 14.45 11.08
N VAL A 949 5.07 14.14 11.49
CA VAL A 949 4.52 14.51 12.80
C VAL A 949 4.43 13.25 13.65
N MET A 950 5.20 13.24 14.74
CA MET A 950 5.26 12.13 15.66
C MET A 950 4.63 12.52 17.00
N LEU A 951 3.80 11.62 17.52
CA LEU A 951 3.16 11.72 18.83
C LEU A 951 3.91 10.85 19.84
N LYS A 952 4.30 11.43 20.98
CA LYS A 952 4.79 10.65 22.13
C LYS A 952 3.69 10.44 23.16
N THR A 953 3.16 9.22 23.22
CA THR A 953 2.23 8.81 24.27
C THR A 953 3.03 8.28 25.46
N ASP A 954 3.19 9.06 26.52
CA ASP A 954 3.78 8.53 27.75
C ASP A 954 2.81 7.52 28.39
N ASN A 955 3.33 6.35 28.76
CA ASN A 955 2.66 5.46 29.71
C ASN A 955 2.65 6.19 31.06
N PHE A 956 1.47 6.58 31.52
CA PHE A 956 1.27 7.13 32.86
C PHE A 956 0.83 6.01 33.79
N ASP A 957 1.61 5.73 34.83
CA ASP A 957 1.19 4.93 35.99
C ASP A 957 0.24 5.77 36.88
N GLY A 958 -0.93 6.12 36.33
CA GLY A 958 -1.97 6.88 37.03
C GLY A 958 -3.27 6.98 36.22
N VAL A 959 -4.40 7.19 36.90
CA VAL A 959 -5.74 7.29 36.28
C VAL A 959 -5.74 8.43 35.26
N GLN A 960 -5.62 8.10 33.98
CA GLN A 960 -5.70 9.07 32.90
C GLN A 960 -7.14 9.57 32.78
N ILE A 961 -7.38 10.88 32.80
CA ILE A 961 -8.74 11.44 32.68
C ILE A 961 -8.77 12.47 31.55
N LYS A 962 -9.42 12.13 30.44
CA LYS A 962 -9.67 13.07 29.34
C LYS A 962 -10.67 14.12 29.80
N LEU A 963 -10.34 15.40 29.73
CA LEU A 963 -11.28 16.50 29.95
C LEU A 963 -11.60 17.20 28.62
N TRP A 964 -12.88 17.53 28.36
CA TRP A 964 -13.26 18.31 27.16
C TRP A 964 -14.51 19.15 27.42
N SER A 965 -14.83 20.12 26.56
CA SER A 965 -16.02 20.99 26.73
C SER A 965 -16.87 21.12 25.48
N THR A 966 -18.10 21.61 25.61
CA THR A 966 -19.02 21.87 24.47
C THR A 966 -18.69 23.11 23.66
N ALA A 967 -17.73 23.95 24.08
CA ALA A 967 -17.34 25.12 23.31
C ALA A 967 -16.37 24.74 22.18
N VAL A 968 -16.80 25.00 20.94
CA VAL A 968 -16.03 24.72 19.72
C VAL A 968 -14.90 25.75 19.52
N SER A 969 -14.93 26.88 20.24
CA SER A 969 -13.92 27.94 20.24
C SER A 969 -14.04 28.80 21.53
N PRO A 970 -12.94 29.37 22.05
CA PRO A 970 -12.97 30.30 23.19
C PRO A 970 -13.86 31.53 22.97
N GLU A 971 -14.10 31.90 21.70
CA GLU A 971 -14.77 33.14 21.32
C GLU A 971 -16.30 32.99 21.21
N ASN A 972 -16.84 31.75 21.19
CA ASN A 972 -18.26 31.46 21.04
C ASN A 972 -18.80 30.55 22.14
N VAL A 973 -18.63 30.96 23.40
CA VAL A 973 -19.25 30.31 24.55
C VAL A 973 -20.67 30.83 24.71
N THR A 974 -21.66 30.11 24.20
CA THR A 974 -23.08 30.35 24.55
C THR A 974 -23.44 29.47 25.74
N PRO A 975 -23.95 30.03 26.86
CA PRO A 975 -24.30 29.24 28.04
C PRO A 975 -25.46 28.26 27.76
N PRO A 976 -25.43 27.05 28.36
CA PRO A 976 -24.45 26.55 29.33
C PRO A 976 -23.24 25.85 28.70
N LEU A 977 -22.03 26.21 29.15
CA LEU A 977 -20.77 25.50 28.87
C LEU A 977 -20.76 24.18 29.65
N ARG A 978 -20.71 23.03 28.97
CA ARG A 978 -20.61 21.72 29.61
C ARG A 978 -19.19 21.19 29.49
N ILE A 979 -18.67 20.60 30.55
CA ILE A 979 -17.32 20.05 30.65
C ILE A 979 -17.46 18.59 31.04
N PHE A 980 -16.72 17.73 30.37
CA PHE A 980 -16.78 16.29 30.49
C PHE A 980 -15.41 15.75 30.93
N ALA A 981 -15.43 14.58 31.58
CA ALA A 981 -14.26 13.84 32.06
C ALA A 981 -14.41 12.34 31.73
N LYS A 982 -13.39 11.65 31.22
CA LYS A 982 -13.42 10.19 31.00
C LYS A 982 -12.11 9.52 31.44
N PRO A 983 -12.13 8.51 32.33
CA PRO A 983 -10.94 7.73 32.64
C PRO A 983 -10.52 6.86 31.44
N MET A 984 -9.21 6.77 31.15
CA MET A 984 -8.68 6.13 29.94
C MET A 984 -7.86 4.86 30.21
N ILE A 985 -7.15 4.75 31.36
CA ILE A 985 -6.44 3.54 31.87
C ILE A 985 -6.08 3.73 33.36
N GLY A 986 -6.19 2.66 34.17
CA GLY A 986 -5.62 2.51 35.52
C GLY A 986 -6.39 1.51 36.40
N GLN A 987 -5.72 0.56 37.08
CA GLN A 987 -6.35 -0.24 38.15
C GLN A 987 -6.37 0.56 39.45
N PHE A 988 -7.54 0.62 40.12
CA PHE A 988 -7.63 1.08 41.51
C PHE A 988 -8.50 0.14 42.35
N ASN A 989 -8.00 -0.24 43.52
CA ASN A 989 -8.79 -0.83 44.59
C ASN A 989 -9.18 0.30 45.57
N ALA A 990 -10.15 1.16 45.23
CA ALA A 990 -10.76 2.06 46.20
C ALA A 990 -12.08 2.65 45.68
N GLY A 991 -13.19 2.36 46.38
CA GLY A 991 -14.46 3.03 46.16
C GLY A 991 -14.35 4.55 46.39
N ASN A 992 -14.79 5.33 45.40
CA ASN A 992 -14.89 6.80 45.35
C ASN A 992 -13.58 7.58 45.14
N LEU A 993 -13.18 7.74 43.87
CA LEU A 993 -12.15 8.68 43.45
C LEU A 993 -12.76 10.09 43.21
N LYS A 994 -12.26 11.12 43.90
CA LYS A 994 -12.72 12.52 43.71
C LYS A 994 -11.69 13.33 42.95
N LEU A 995 -12.02 13.79 41.74
CA LEU A 995 -11.16 14.72 41.00
C LEU A 995 -11.54 16.18 41.28
N LYS A 996 -10.52 17.00 41.49
CA LYS A 996 -10.64 18.45 41.60
C LYS A 996 -10.09 19.08 40.32
N ALA A 997 -10.95 19.64 39.49
CA ALA A 997 -10.56 20.33 38.27
C ALA A 997 -10.53 21.85 38.49
N HIS A 998 -9.48 22.50 38.01
CA HIS A 998 -9.29 23.95 38.12
C HIS A 998 -9.50 24.60 36.76
N ILE A 999 -10.55 25.42 36.62
CA ILE A 999 -10.79 26.17 35.38
C ILE A 999 -10.27 27.59 35.58
N ARG A 1000 -9.33 28.01 34.72
CA ARG A 1000 -8.91 29.41 34.60
C ARG A 1000 -9.43 29.98 33.28
N ASN A 1001 -10.04 31.15 33.34
CA ASN A 1001 -10.43 31.91 32.16
C ASN A 1001 -9.17 32.52 31.53
N VAL A 1002 -8.84 32.13 30.29
CA VAL A 1002 -7.57 32.49 29.61
C VAL A 1002 -7.71 33.80 28.82
N ALA A 1003 -8.91 34.35 28.66
CA ALA A 1003 -9.16 35.48 27.76
C ALA A 1003 -8.89 36.89 28.32
N SER A 1004 -8.34 37.04 29.54
CA SER A 1004 -7.93 38.37 30.03
C SER A 1004 -6.94 38.30 31.19
N ILE A 1005 -5.76 38.91 31.04
CA ILE A 1005 -4.86 39.23 32.17
C ILE A 1005 -5.27 40.59 32.77
N PRO A 1006 -5.24 40.83 34.09
CA PRO A 1006 -5.31 39.92 35.24
C PRO A 1006 -6.54 40.19 36.15
N VAL A 1007 -6.74 39.30 37.14
CA VAL A 1007 -7.64 39.43 38.30
C VAL A 1007 -9.10 38.99 38.07
N GLN A 1008 -9.34 37.67 38.07
CA GLN A 1008 -10.48 37.10 38.80
C GLN A 1008 -10.10 35.74 39.41
N PRO A 1009 -10.63 35.39 40.60
CA PRO A 1009 -10.31 34.14 41.28
C PRO A 1009 -10.82 32.94 40.48
N SER A 1010 -10.00 31.90 40.38
CA SER A 1010 -10.36 30.63 39.75
C SER A 1010 -11.65 30.07 40.37
N GLN A 1011 -12.65 29.78 39.54
CA GLN A 1011 -13.80 29.00 40.00
C GLN A 1011 -13.39 27.51 40.08
N HIS A 1012 -13.67 26.89 41.23
CA HIS A 1012 -13.33 25.50 41.50
C HIS A 1012 -14.52 24.60 41.18
N PHE A 1013 -14.30 23.56 40.39
CA PHE A 1013 -15.30 22.53 40.11
C PHE A 1013 -14.75 21.18 40.59
N THR A 1014 -15.55 20.48 41.38
CA THR A 1014 -15.24 19.11 41.81
C THR A 1014 -16.01 18.17 40.90
N ILE A 1015 -15.31 17.28 40.23
CA ILE A 1015 -15.89 16.24 39.39
C ILE A 1015 -15.76 14.93 40.17
N ASN A 1016 -16.89 14.39 40.60
CA ASN A 1016 -16.92 13.06 41.19
C ASN A 1016 -16.95 12.04 40.05
N LEU A 1017 -16.00 11.10 40.07
CA LEU A 1017 -16.03 9.95 39.16
C LEU A 1017 -16.58 8.77 39.95
N GLU A 1018 -17.64 8.17 39.43
CA GLU A 1018 -18.22 6.95 39.96
C GLU A 1018 -17.91 5.82 38.97
N ASP A 1019 -17.52 4.67 39.51
CA ASP A 1019 -17.28 3.42 38.78
C ASP A 1019 -18.64 2.88 38.29
N ASP A 1020 -18.75 2.58 36.99
CA ASP A 1020 -20.00 2.15 36.35
C ASP A 1020 -20.26 0.63 36.48
N GLY A 1021 -19.39 -0.08 37.22
CA GLY A 1021 -19.50 -1.51 37.46
C GLY A 1021 -18.88 -2.39 36.37
N PHE A 1022 -18.18 -1.81 35.40
CA PHE A 1022 -17.41 -2.54 34.38
C PHE A 1022 -15.88 -2.37 34.49
N GLY A 1023 -15.40 -1.62 35.50
CA GLY A 1023 -13.96 -1.41 35.79
C GLY A 1023 -13.48 0.01 35.57
#